data_AF-A0A662XFQ2-F1
#
_entry.id   AF-A0A662XFQ2-F1
#
_cell.length_a   1.000
_cell.length_b   1.000
_cell.length_c   1.000
_cell.angle_alpha   90.00
_cell.angle_beta   90.00
_cell.angle_gamma   90.00
#
_symmetry.space_group_name_H-M   'P 1'
#
loop_
_entity.id
_entity.type
_entity.pdbx_description
1 polymer ?
#
loop_
_entity_poly.entity_id
_entity_poly.type
_entity_poly.pdbx_seq_one_letter_code
_entity_poly.pdbx_strand_id
1 'polypeptide(L)'
;MAAALSGADYLPLCTCAAGADRSSLRLRSAGADVLQGAKLSARKVALLGVLYVPEDESEAAGESFPGERGLYLSASAASVAEQDATLLVCVLRGVSLRSEPFWGSLLLLLSSHVVVVKAGVIAGAASFEAAVAFLSDFAQLQVADGAADPERNSQLLRELAPRFTWGAVDLKIKDMDGCESPTAYFEQQLATPPSRAGGGDAQLLLSALVPVRDCVVLKASSFRAPDAPQTSAKLLTHAADRLVCKSVFGRFLNGALVVRLTRSLAHSLAAPDGAPVVVQRVATNVLAAHWQELVGRASKSYCDLLHARLAVYERAPITAEYLLDVTERKLQASQTQSNQHAAVVNAGQGNFSVFDEFGNLKKHQVAEGDSGAQTGENSAAMAPPAPLNTGLFSFLKNRAGRAFSKQFSLFPTGRRSSSVPGGNGEEAGAQGGGLGLGGIPEDEAAAEAGLPGHMTAAEAPDHLLARCTAGITRYSVPMEYMNTPSEAMPVDPATLSTVHAEGLEEVNALLEPFLVDLRGPPPPLEELTCTLDFHVGKKNLWAKLNRVHRRFARANEVSSALFCAELLRYLHSVVLRKSQTDTEVQQQQQQMRGRAESSVMLINKTSGNAPVALTRVPLELLTYKNNLEAMISQYHFVARGPQVAAVLAGFLNGPVRRQLQLLTQQEYDRFSAACDEKEHRVEELEEALGNQERQVQQITKTNAEWSRQEREAIVEIEQAHAEQLNSLQGALRNTETQVASALADQQALYQSTMQATRRTIDTVDKVADKGRVVSGYLERYEKGHVFSSRWRQYFYVLDHATLTCYKSKSAYEERGPPFERPVSISGYSIVRSRTDDLKIKVVPPEAGRQMLRFRAPASVGRETWIKRFVEATQFSSR
;
A
#
# COMPACT_ATOMS: atom_id res chain seq x y z
N MET A 1 -17.05 -57.24 -34.42
CA MET A 1 -15.74 -57.07 -35.08
C MET A 1 -15.81 -57.46 -36.56
N ALA A 2 -15.96 -58.75 -36.90
CA ALA A 2 -15.96 -59.23 -38.29
C ALA A 2 -17.01 -58.54 -39.19
N ALA A 3 -18.21 -58.27 -38.67
CA ALA A 3 -19.27 -57.56 -39.42
C ALA A 3 -18.89 -56.12 -39.85
N ALA A 4 -18.03 -55.43 -39.09
CA ALA A 4 -17.59 -54.07 -39.41
C ALA A 4 -16.53 -54.04 -40.52
N LEU A 5 -15.73 -55.12 -40.64
CA LEU A 5 -14.66 -55.27 -41.63
C LEU A 5 -15.13 -55.97 -42.90
N SER A 6 -16.08 -56.91 -42.80
CA SER A 6 -16.62 -57.64 -43.95
C SER A 6 -17.45 -56.78 -44.91
N GLY A 7 -18.05 -55.70 -44.40
CA GLY A 7 -18.80 -54.71 -45.18
C GLY A 7 -18.01 -53.46 -45.56
N ALA A 8 -16.71 -53.37 -45.23
CA ALA A 8 -15.92 -52.17 -45.42
C ALA A 8 -15.53 -51.95 -46.89
N ASP A 9 -15.60 -50.70 -47.33
CA ASP A 9 -14.98 -50.27 -48.58
C ASP A 9 -13.45 -50.22 -48.44
N TYR A 10 -12.75 -50.34 -49.57
CA TYR A 10 -11.28 -50.35 -49.61
C TYR A 10 -10.77 -49.12 -50.33
N LEU A 11 -9.99 -48.31 -49.61
CA LEU A 11 -9.42 -47.06 -50.09
C LEU A 11 -7.98 -47.27 -50.51
N PRO A 12 -7.52 -46.60 -51.59
CA PRO A 12 -6.13 -46.69 -51.99
C PRO A 12 -5.23 -46.04 -50.93
N LEU A 13 -4.18 -46.75 -50.52
CA LEU A 13 -3.18 -46.25 -49.57
C LEU A 13 -1.87 -45.92 -50.28
N CYS A 14 -1.32 -46.88 -51.02
CA CYS A 14 -0.11 -46.71 -51.83
C CYS A 14 -0.33 -47.37 -53.19
N THR A 15 -0.24 -46.59 -54.27
CA THR A 15 -0.68 -47.01 -55.61
C THR A 15 0.27 -46.54 -56.69
N CYS A 16 0.27 -47.27 -57.80
CA CYS A 16 0.93 -46.93 -59.05
C CYS A 16 -0.12 -46.79 -60.15
N ALA A 17 0.04 -45.80 -61.03
CA ALA A 17 -0.85 -45.65 -62.18
C ALA A 17 -0.64 -46.79 -63.18
N ALA A 18 -1.68 -47.15 -63.92
CA ALA A 18 -1.58 -48.16 -64.98
C ALA A 18 -0.52 -47.74 -66.02
N GLY A 19 0.36 -48.68 -66.40
CA GLY A 19 1.47 -48.43 -67.35
C GLY A 19 2.62 -47.54 -66.86
N ALA A 20 2.59 -47.02 -65.63
CA ALA A 20 3.67 -46.21 -65.09
C ALA A 20 4.78 -47.07 -64.43
N ASP A 21 6.01 -46.56 -64.46
CA ASP A 21 7.18 -47.21 -63.86
C ASP A 21 7.10 -47.27 -62.34
N ARG A 22 7.86 -48.22 -61.74
CA ARG A 22 7.96 -48.43 -60.28
C ARG A 22 8.35 -47.17 -59.51
N SER A 23 9.04 -46.23 -60.14
CA SER A 23 9.44 -44.93 -59.58
C SER A 23 8.27 -43.95 -59.37
N SER A 24 7.07 -44.25 -59.90
CA SER A 24 5.90 -43.38 -59.86
C SER A 24 4.92 -43.64 -58.69
N LEU A 25 5.33 -44.43 -57.69
CA LEU A 25 4.52 -44.76 -56.52
C LEU A 25 4.04 -43.52 -55.76
N ARG A 26 2.74 -43.47 -55.45
CA ARG A 26 2.12 -42.38 -54.71
C ARG A 26 1.34 -42.90 -53.52
N LEU A 27 1.59 -42.28 -52.38
CA LEU A 27 0.72 -42.38 -51.22
C LEU A 27 -0.54 -41.55 -51.46
N ARG A 28 -1.72 -42.13 -51.29
CA ARG A 28 -3.01 -41.47 -51.52
C ARG A 28 -3.59 -40.92 -50.22
N SER A 29 -4.18 -39.72 -50.29
CA SER A 29 -4.78 -39.06 -49.12
C SER A 29 -5.91 -39.90 -48.52
N ALA A 30 -6.79 -40.48 -49.34
CA ALA A 30 -7.93 -41.26 -48.86
C ALA A 30 -7.58 -42.34 -47.81
N GLY A 31 -6.56 -43.17 -48.07
CA GLY A 31 -6.09 -44.16 -47.09
C GLY A 31 -5.25 -43.54 -45.96
N ALA A 32 -4.49 -42.49 -46.24
CA ALA A 32 -3.68 -41.79 -45.23
C ALA A 32 -4.55 -41.07 -44.19
N ASP A 33 -5.66 -40.46 -44.60
CA ASP A 33 -6.59 -39.71 -43.77
C ASP A 33 -7.29 -40.62 -42.76
N VAL A 34 -7.63 -41.86 -43.16
CA VAL A 34 -8.15 -42.88 -42.23
C VAL A 34 -7.12 -43.13 -41.12
N LEU A 35 -5.87 -43.45 -41.48
CA LEU A 35 -4.80 -43.74 -40.53
C LEU A 35 -4.42 -42.52 -39.66
N GLN A 36 -4.59 -41.31 -40.17
CA GLN A 36 -4.34 -40.07 -39.43
C GLN A 36 -5.52 -39.63 -38.55
N GLY A 37 -6.66 -40.31 -38.61
CA GLY A 37 -7.81 -40.04 -37.75
C GLY A 37 -7.46 -40.16 -36.26
N ALA A 38 -8.08 -39.32 -35.42
CA ALA A 38 -7.76 -39.17 -34.00
C ALA A 38 -7.71 -40.49 -33.20
N LYS A 39 -8.57 -41.47 -33.56
CA LYS A 39 -8.58 -42.79 -32.91
C LYS A 39 -7.35 -43.64 -33.25
N LEU A 40 -6.89 -43.60 -34.49
CA LEU A 40 -5.79 -44.43 -35.00
C LEU A 40 -4.42 -43.77 -34.78
N SER A 41 -4.37 -42.46 -34.60
CA SER A 41 -3.14 -41.74 -34.25
C SER A 41 -2.69 -41.98 -32.81
N ALA A 42 -3.62 -42.24 -31.90
CA ALA A 42 -3.35 -42.41 -30.47
C ALA A 42 -3.27 -43.89 -30.01
N ARG A 43 -3.73 -44.84 -30.82
CA ARG A 43 -3.79 -46.27 -30.47
C ARG A 43 -2.85 -47.13 -31.31
N LYS A 44 -2.55 -48.32 -30.80
CA LYS A 44 -1.84 -49.37 -31.54
C LYS A 44 -2.66 -49.77 -32.77
N VAL A 45 -1.99 -49.89 -33.90
CA VAL A 45 -2.57 -50.31 -35.18
C VAL A 45 -1.94 -51.63 -35.60
N ALA A 46 -2.80 -52.60 -35.88
CA ALA A 46 -2.42 -53.88 -36.45
C ALA A 46 -2.99 -53.99 -37.85
N LEU A 47 -2.16 -54.46 -38.79
CA LEU A 47 -2.54 -54.62 -40.19
C LEU A 47 -2.66 -56.10 -40.54
N LEU A 48 -3.85 -56.49 -41.00
CA LEU A 48 -4.13 -57.81 -41.56
C LEU A 48 -3.97 -57.74 -43.08
N GLY A 49 -2.88 -58.29 -43.62
CA GLY A 49 -2.71 -58.43 -45.06
C GLY A 49 -3.51 -59.61 -45.58
N VAL A 50 -4.36 -59.43 -46.59
CA VAL A 50 -5.05 -60.52 -47.28
C VAL A 50 -4.63 -60.52 -48.75
N LEU A 51 -4.02 -61.61 -49.17
CA LEU A 51 -3.60 -61.85 -50.54
C LEU A 51 -4.51 -62.92 -51.15
N TYR A 52 -5.12 -62.62 -52.29
CA TYR A 52 -5.85 -63.60 -53.08
C TYR A 52 -5.01 -63.98 -54.29
N VAL A 53 -4.83 -65.28 -54.50
CA VAL A 53 -4.06 -65.83 -55.62
C VAL A 53 -5.06 -66.53 -56.55
N PRO A 54 -5.41 -65.93 -57.69
CA PRO A 54 -6.36 -66.53 -58.64
C PRO A 54 -5.79 -67.80 -59.28
N GLU A 55 -6.67 -68.67 -59.78
CA GLU A 55 -6.27 -69.92 -60.46
C GLU A 55 -5.76 -69.67 -61.88
N ASP A 56 -6.26 -68.64 -62.57
CA ASP A 56 -5.89 -68.29 -63.95
C ASP A 56 -4.77 -67.21 -64.00
N GLU A 57 -3.67 -67.51 -64.71
CA GLU A 57 -2.52 -66.60 -64.85
C GLU A 57 -2.86 -65.29 -65.60
N SER A 58 -3.86 -65.32 -66.48
CA SER A 58 -4.38 -64.15 -67.20
C SER A 58 -5.13 -63.16 -66.29
N GLU A 59 -5.77 -63.64 -65.22
CA GLU A 59 -6.35 -62.78 -64.18
C GLU A 59 -5.28 -62.28 -63.20
N ALA A 60 -4.24 -63.08 -62.97
CA ALA A 60 -3.08 -62.72 -62.14
C ALA A 60 -2.21 -61.60 -62.75
N ALA A 61 -2.29 -61.36 -64.07
CA ALA A 61 -1.51 -60.35 -64.79
C ALA A 61 -2.03 -58.91 -64.63
N GLY A 62 -3.19 -58.71 -63.98
CA GLY A 62 -3.74 -57.36 -63.72
C GLY A 62 -4.26 -56.64 -64.96
N GLU A 63 -4.32 -57.31 -66.12
CA GLU A 63 -4.73 -56.73 -67.42
C GLU A 63 -6.20 -56.27 -67.45
N SER A 64 -7.02 -56.67 -66.48
CA SER A 64 -8.45 -56.37 -66.38
C SER A 64 -8.84 -55.42 -65.23
N PHE A 65 -7.89 -54.95 -64.40
CA PHE A 65 -8.23 -54.08 -63.26
C PHE A 65 -8.46 -52.62 -63.71
N PRO A 66 -9.67 -52.04 -63.55
CA PRO A 66 -10.00 -50.72 -64.10
C PRO A 66 -9.42 -49.54 -63.31
N GLY A 67 -8.75 -49.79 -62.17
CA GLY A 67 -8.22 -48.76 -61.27
C GLY A 67 -6.70 -48.71 -61.17
N GLU A 68 -6.19 -47.90 -60.24
CA GLU A 68 -4.76 -47.85 -59.95
C GLU A 68 -4.31 -49.10 -59.19
N ARG A 69 -3.19 -49.72 -59.59
CA ARG A 69 -2.72 -50.94 -58.92
C ARG A 69 -1.93 -50.62 -57.65
N GLY A 70 -2.02 -51.47 -56.63
CA GLY A 70 -1.21 -51.35 -55.42
C GLY A 70 -1.91 -51.80 -54.14
N LEU A 71 -1.54 -51.16 -53.02
CA LEU A 71 -1.98 -51.44 -51.67
C LEU A 71 -3.21 -50.60 -51.29
N TYR A 72 -4.27 -51.31 -50.87
CA TYR A 72 -5.54 -50.75 -50.42
C TYR A 72 -5.78 -51.09 -48.94
N LEU A 73 -6.42 -50.17 -48.23
CA LEU A 73 -6.73 -50.27 -46.80
C LEU A 73 -8.24 -50.22 -46.58
N SER A 74 -8.76 -50.96 -45.60
CA SER A 74 -10.17 -50.87 -45.21
C SER A 74 -10.52 -49.47 -44.67
N ALA A 75 -11.64 -48.90 -45.13
CA ALA A 75 -12.17 -47.63 -44.64
C ALA A 75 -12.62 -47.72 -43.17
N SER A 76 -13.04 -48.91 -42.75
CA SER A 76 -13.42 -49.21 -41.38
C SER A 76 -12.29 -49.90 -40.63
N ALA A 77 -12.21 -49.66 -39.33
CA ALA A 77 -11.25 -50.27 -38.42
C ALA A 77 -12.01 -50.98 -37.29
N ALA A 78 -11.47 -52.07 -36.76
CA ALA A 78 -12.12 -52.82 -35.68
C ALA A 78 -11.24 -52.90 -34.44
N SER A 79 -11.81 -52.65 -33.26
CA SER A 79 -11.07 -52.73 -32.00
C SER A 79 -10.90 -54.18 -31.56
N VAL A 80 -9.67 -54.55 -31.18
CA VAL A 80 -9.30 -55.83 -30.58
C VAL A 80 -8.93 -55.57 -29.13
N ALA A 81 -9.85 -55.86 -28.21
CA ALA A 81 -9.74 -55.47 -26.80
C ALA A 81 -8.55 -56.14 -26.09
N GLU A 82 -8.27 -57.41 -26.39
CA GLU A 82 -7.20 -58.18 -25.74
C GLU A 82 -5.80 -57.60 -25.97
N GLN A 83 -5.59 -56.92 -27.10
CA GLN A 83 -4.30 -56.34 -27.49
C GLN A 83 -4.27 -54.80 -27.34
N ASP A 84 -5.39 -54.20 -26.90
CA ASP A 84 -5.66 -52.75 -26.96
C ASP A 84 -5.22 -52.13 -28.30
N ALA A 85 -5.62 -52.79 -29.39
CA ALA A 85 -5.20 -52.45 -30.74
C ALA A 85 -6.39 -52.28 -31.68
N THR A 86 -6.18 -51.55 -32.75
CA THR A 86 -7.14 -51.40 -33.84
C THR A 86 -6.66 -52.16 -35.06
N LEU A 87 -7.46 -53.12 -35.51
CA LEU A 87 -7.21 -53.95 -36.68
C LEU A 87 -7.77 -53.27 -37.93
N LEU A 88 -6.94 -53.14 -38.96
CA LEU A 88 -7.34 -52.78 -40.32
C LEU A 88 -6.92 -53.88 -41.30
N VAL A 89 -7.65 -53.96 -42.41
CA VAL A 89 -7.38 -54.95 -43.47
C VAL A 89 -6.69 -54.27 -44.64
N CYS A 90 -5.56 -54.84 -45.06
CA CYS A 90 -4.80 -54.43 -46.21
C CYS A 90 -4.94 -55.48 -47.32
N VAL A 91 -5.20 -55.05 -48.55
CA VAL A 91 -5.27 -55.94 -49.73
C VAL A 91 -4.45 -55.36 -50.88
N LEU A 92 -3.85 -56.24 -51.68
CA LEU A 92 -3.24 -55.85 -52.95
C LEU A 92 -4.28 -55.99 -54.07
N ARG A 93 -4.34 -55.01 -54.98
CA ARG A 93 -5.25 -55.04 -56.14
C ARG A 93 -4.51 -54.65 -57.42
N GLY A 94 -4.80 -55.37 -58.51
CA GLY A 94 -4.20 -55.11 -59.82
C GLY A 94 -2.69 -55.35 -59.90
N VAL A 95 -2.12 -56.11 -58.95
CA VAL A 95 -0.69 -56.38 -58.85
C VAL A 95 -0.42 -57.86 -59.07
N SER A 96 0.59 -58.17 -59.89
CA SER A 96 1.11 -59.53 -60.06
C SER A 96 2.35 -59.73 -59.20
N LEU A 97 2.27 -60.60 -58.20
CA LEU A 97 3.39 -60.88 -57.27
C LEU A 97 4.60 -61.56 -57.92
N ARG A 98 4.44 -62.11 -59.13
CA ARG A 98 5.55 -62.66 -59.91
C ARG A 98 6.34 -61.57 -60.63
N SER A 99 5.66 -60.56 -61.18
CA SER A 99 6.30 -59.47 -61.94
C SER A 99 6.71 -58.28 -61.06
N GLU A 100 5.96 -58.01 -59.99
CA GLU A 100 6.19 -56.93 -59.03
C GLU A 100 6.24 -57.51 -57.59
N PRO A 101 7.24 -58.35 -57.26
CA PRO A 101 7.32 -59.04 -55.95
C PRO A 101 7.44 -58.09 -54.76
N PHE A 102 8.01 -56.89 -54.95
CA PHE A 102 8.20 -55.91 -53.89
C PHE A 102 6.91 -55.52 -53.15
N TRP A 103 5.74 -55.61 -53.81
CA TRP A 103 4.45 -55.36 -53.15
C TRP A 103 4.13 -56.41 -52.08
N GLY A 104 4.50 -57.67 -52.32
CA GLY A 104 4.41 -58.73 -51.33
C GLY A 104 5.36 -58.50 -50.17
N SER A 105 6.63 -58.14 -50.46
CA SER A 105 7.62 -57.76 -49.45
C SER A 105 7.16 -56.58 -48.58
N LEU A 106 6.60 -55.54 -49.20
CA LEU A 106 6.03 -54.37 -48.52
C LEU A 106 4.86 -54.77 -47.61
N LEU A 107 3.96 -55.62 -48.10
CA LEU A 107 2.83 -56.10 -47.29
C LEU A 107 3.32 -56.90 -46.08
N LEU A 108 4.28 -57.81 -46.23
CA LEU A 108 4.84 -58.56 -45.10
C LEU A 108 5.51 -57.67 -44.06
N LEU A 109 6.27 -56.66 -44.49
CA LEU A 109 6.93 -55.74 -43.58
C LEU A 109 5.94 -54.91 -42.76
N LEU A 110 4.82 -54.50 -43.35
CA LEU A 110 3.81 -53.67 -42.68
C LEU A 110 2.82 -54.49 -41.85
N SER A 111 2.44 -55.68 -42.31
CA SER A 111 1.43 -56.50 -41.68
C SER A 111 1.89 -57.12 -40.37
N SER A 112 0.95 -57.27 -39.44
CA SER A 112 1.11 -58.09 -38.23
C SER A 112 0.73 -59.55 -38.49
N HIS A 113 -0.21 -59.76 -39.41
CA HIS A 113 -0.70 -61.06 -39.84
C HIS A 113 -0.97 -60.99 -41.35
N VAL A 114 -0.46 -61.95 -42.13
CA VAL A 114 -0.75 -62.11 -43.54
C VAL A 114 -1.51 -63.41 -43.79
N VAL A 115 -2.60 -63.33 -44.55
CA VAL A 115 -3.39 -64.48 -44.99
C VAL A 115 -3.26 -64.58 -46.51
N VAL A 116 -2.73 -65.70 -46.99
CA VAL A 116 -2.64 -66.00 -48.42
C VAL A 116 -3.72 -66.99 -48.77
N VAL A 117 -4.68 -66.56 -49.58
CA VAL A 117 -5.87 -67.32 -49.94
C VAL A 117 -5.71 -67.87 -51.34
N LYS A 118 -5.82 -69.19 -51.47
CA LYS A 118 -5.74 -69.92 -52.73
C LYS A 118 -6.83 -70.98 -52.78
N ALA A 119 -7.43 -71.15 -53.96
CA ALA A 119 -8.45 -72.16 -54.17
C ALA A 119 -7.86 -73.58 -54.32
N GLY A 120 -8.62 -74.57 -53.86
CA GLY A 120 -8.31 -75.97 -54.07
C GLY A 120 -7.19 -76.55 -53.19
N VAL A 121 -6.63 -77.65 -53.68
CA VAL A 121 -5.63 -78.50 -53.02
C VAL A 121 -4.24 -77.87 -53.14
N ILE A 122 -3.37 -78.06 -52.16
CA ILE A 122 -1.98 -77.60 -52.24
C ILE A 122 -1.20 -78.56 -53.15
N ALA A 123 -1.16 -78.26 -54.45
CA ALA A 123 -0.44 -79.02 -55.47
C ALA A 123 1.11 -78.86 -55.39
N GLY A 124 1.69 -79.12 -54.21
CA GLY A 124 3.13 -79.06 -53.97
C GLY A 124 3.77 -77.71 -54.29
N ALA A 125 5.00 -77.74 -54.81
CA ALA A 125 5.86 -76.57 -54.98
C ALA A 125 5.26 -75.48 -55.90
N ALA A 126 4.50 -75.87 -56.94
CA ALA A 126 3.83 -74.93 -57.85
C ALA A 126 2.79 -74.04 -57.14
N SER A 127 2.13 -74.56 -56.10
CA SER A 127 1.19 -73.75 -55.31
C SER A 127 1.89 -72.65 -54.53
N PHE A 128 3.09 -72.93 -53.99
CA PHE A 128 3.90 -71.96 -53.25
C PHE A 128 4.55 -70.93 -54.18
N GLU A 129 5.08 -71.34 -55.33
CA GLU A 129 5.66 -70.40 -56.31
C GLU A 129 4.61 -69.43 -56.89
N ALA A 130 3.36 -69.87 -57.07
CA ALA A 130 2.29 -68.95 -57.45
C ALA A 130 1.92 -67.95 -56.33
N ALA A 131 1.96 -68.40 -55.08
CA ALA A 131 1.35 -67.68 -53.96
C ALA A 131 2.31 -66.79 -53.17
N VAL A 132 3.59 -67.17 -53.08
CA VAL A 132 4.59 -66.55 -52.22
C VAL A 132 5.96 -66.35 -52.89
N ALA A 133 6.02 -66.28 -54.23
CA ALA A 133 7.26 -66.00 -54.98
C ALA A 133 8.01 -64.73 -54.51
N PHE A 134 7.29 -63.75 -53.98
CA PHE A 134 7.87 -62.51 -53.45
C PHE A 134 8.78 -62.72 -52.22
N LEU A 135 8.75 -63.89 -51.57
CA LEU A 135 9.64 -64.18 -50.45
C LEU A 135 11.13 -64.15 -50.85
N SER A 136 11.44 -64.40 -52.12
CA SER A 136 12.79 -64.26 -52.67
C SER A 136 13.30 -62.82 -52.57
N ASP A 137 12.45 -61.84 -52.83
CA ASP A 137 12.73 -60.41 -52.72
C ASP A 137 12.78 -59.96 -51.25
N PHE A 138 11.88 -60.49 -50.41
CA PHE A 138 11.93 -60.27 -48.97
C PHE A 138 13.24 -60.80 -48.33
N ALA A 139 13.76 -61.92 -48.79
CA ALA A 139 15.03 -62.50 -48.32
C ALA A 139 16.26 -61.63 -48.65
N GLN A 140 16.17 -60.76 -49.65
CA GLN A 140 17.25 -59.85 -50.06
C GLN A 140 17.33 -58.58 -49.20
N LEU A 141 16.34 -58.34 -48.32
CA LEU A 141 16.31 -57.18 -47.45
C LEU A 141 17.37 -57.28 -46.36
N GLN A 142 18.07 -56.18 -46.10
CA GLN A 142 18.98 -56.08 -44.97
C GLN A 142 18.24 -55.51 -43.75
N VAL A 143 18.21 -56.23 -42.64
CA VAL A 143 17.48 -55.77 -41.46
C VAL A 143 18.27 -54.71 -40.69
N ALA A 144 19.55 -54.95 -40.42
CA ALA A 144 20.41 -54.08 -39.62
C ALA A 144 21.61 -53.54 -40.41
N ASP A 145 22.00 -52.30 -40.11
CA ASP A 145 23.17 -51.64 -40.74
C ASP A 145 24.46 -52.34 -40.26
N GLY A 146 25.27 -52.87 -41.18
CA GLY A 146 26.51 -53.60 -40.85
C GLY A 146 26.39 -55.12 -40.69
N ALA A 147 25.21 -55.71 -40.85
CA ALA A 147 25.06 -57.17 -40.92
C ALA A 147 25.60 -57.69 -42.27
N ALA A 148 26.91 -57.97 -42.34
CA ALA A 148 27.54 -58.63 -43.48
C ALA A 148 27.30 -60.15 -43.49
N ASP A 149 26.85 -60.72 -42.36
CA ASP A 149 26.55 -62.14 -42.22
C ASP A 149 25.11 -62.46 -42.69
N PRO A 150 24.95 -63.22 -43.79
CA PRO A 150 23.64 -63.58 -44.33
C PRO A 150 22.83 -64.46 -43.37
N GLU A 151 23.47 -65.30 -42.55
CA GLU A 151 22.78 -66.15 -41.58
C GLU A 151 22.15 -65.30 -40.48
N ARG A 152 22.89 -64.33 -39.94
CA ARG A 152 22.37 -63.38 -38.96
C ARG A 152 21.22 -62.54 -39.52
N ASN A 153 21.33 -62.07 -40.76
CA ASN A 153 20.25 -61.33 -41.42
C ASN A 153 18.99 -62.19 -41.60
N SER A 154 19.13 -63.47 -41.93
CA SER A 154 18.00 -64.41 -42.04
C SER A 154 17.26 -64.58 -40.69
N GLN A 155 18.00 -64.63 -39.57
CA GLN A 155 17.42 -64.68 -38.23
C GLN A 155 16.62 -63.41 -37.91
N LEU A 156 17.17 -62.24 -38.26
CA LEU A 156 16.49 -60.95 -38.07
C LEU A 156 15.22 -60.83 -38.94
N LEU A 157 15.27 -61.31 -40.18
CA LEU A 157 14.08 -61.37 -41.07
C LEU A 157 13.02 -62.30 -40.52
N ARG A 158 13.43 -63.41 -39.89
CA ARG A 158 12.54 -64.38 -39.25
C ARG A 158 11.75 -63.77 -38.08
N GLU A 159 12.39 -62.93 -37.28
CA GLU A 159 11.74 -62.20 -36.18
C GLU A 159 10.83 -61.07 -36.68
N LEU A 160 11.15 -60.45 -37.83
CA LEU A 160 10.30 -59.43 -38.46
C LEU A 160 9.13 -60.02 -39.25
N ALA A 161 9.17 -61.30 -39.62
CA ALA A 161 8.13 -61.94 -40.40
C ALA A 161 6.80 -61.91 -39.63
N PRO A 162 5.69 -61.51 -40.29
CA PRO A 162 4.38 -61.55 -39.65
C PRO A 162 3.94 -62.99 -39.43
N ARG A 163 2.90 -63.16 -38.61
CA ARG A 163 2.15 -64.41 -38.60
C ARG A 163 1.61 -64.69 -40.00
N PHE A 164 1.65 -65.94 -40.44
CA PHE A 164 1.17 -66.36 -41.74
C PHE A 164 0.01 -67.34 -41.62
N THR A 165 -1.02 -67.19 -42.46
CA THR A 165 -2.10 -68.18 -42.58
C THR A 165 -2.31 -68.54 -44.03
N TRP A 166 -2.34 -69.83 -44.32
CA TRP A 166 -2.80 -70.34 -45.60
C TRP A 166 -4.33 -70.48 -45.59
N GLY A 167 -5.03 -69.74 -46.44
CA GLY A 167 -6.47 -69.83 -46.63
C GLY A 167 -6.82 -70.75 -47.78
N ALA A 168 -7.13 -72.02 -47.50
CA ALA A 168 -7.53 -72.96 -48.54
C ALA A 168 -9.03 -72.85 -48.83
N VAL A 169 -9.40 -72.38 -50.03
CA VAL A 169 -10.81 -72.21 -50.43
C VAL A 169 -11.36 -73.53 -50.95
N ASP A 170 -12.50 -73.94 -50.41
CA ASP A 170 -13.25 -75.14 -50.77
C ASP A 170 -12.46 -76.46 -50.69
N LEU A 171 -11.41 -76.50 -49.84
CA LEU A 171 -10.67 -77.72 -49.52
C LEU A 171 -11.58 -78.74 -48.82
N LYS A 172 -11.66 -79.95 -49.37
CA LYS A 172 -12.48 -81.03 -48.83
C LYS A 172 -11.62 -81.94 -47.94
N ILE A 173 -12.24 -82.53 -46.91
CA ILE A 173 -11.57 -83.42 -45.96
C ILE A 173 -10.87 -84.60 -46.68
N LYS A 174 -11.49 -85.13 -47.74
CA LYS A 174 -10.92 -86.21 -48.55
C LYS A 174 -9.63 -85.84 -49.29
N ASP A 175 -9.39 -84.54 -49.51
CA ASP A 175 -8.24 -84.02 -50.25
C ASP A 175 -7.10 -83.63 -49.30
N MET A 176 -7.24 -83.87 -47.98
CA MET A 176 -6.26 -83.55 -46.94
C MET A 176 -5.35 -84.74 -46.58
N ASP A 177 -5.22 -85.74 -47.45
CA ASP A 177 -4.30 -86.88 -47.28
C ASP A 177 -4.39 -87.62 -45.91
N GLY A 178 -5.56 -87.60 -45.27
CA GLY A 178 -5.78 -88.22 -43.96
C GLY A 178 -5.32 -87.40 -42.74
N CYS A 179 -4.90 -86.14 -42.92
CA CYS A 179 -4.52 -85.27 -41.81
C CYS A 179 -5.70 -84.87 -40.91
N GLU A 180 -5.47 -84.82 -39.60
CA GLU A 180 -6.49 -84.48 -38.59
C GLU A 180 -6.91 -83.00 -38.62
N SER A 181 -6.07 -82.11 -39.16
CA SER A 181 -6.36 -80.68 -39.25
C SER A 181 -5.81 -80.03 -40.52
N PRO A 182 -6.39 -78.91 -40.98
CA PRO A 182 -5.88 -78.17 -42.13
C PRO A 182 -4.45 -77.68 -41.95
N THR A 183 -4.07 -77.34 -40.73
CA THR A 183 -2.70 -76.93 -40.38
C THR A 183 -1.73 -78.10 -40.49
N ALA A 184 -2.09 -79.29 -40.01
CA ALA A 184 -1.26 -80.49 -40.17
C ALA A 184 -1.07 -80.84 -41.66
N TYR A 185 -2.13 -80.72 -42.46
CA TYR A 185 -2.05 -80.87 -43.91
C TYR A 185 -1.11 -79.86 -44.56
N PHE A 186 -1.23 -78.58 -44.19
CA PHE A 186 -0.34 -77.53 -44.70
C PHE A 186 1.14 -77.77 -44.34
N GLU A 187 1.44 -78.14 -43.10
CA GLU A 187 2.81 -78.46 -42.69
C GLU A 187 3.37 -79.70 -43.40
N GLN A 188 2.55 -80.73 -43.63
CA GLN A 188 2.97 -81.91 -44.41
C GLN A 188 3.31 -81.52 -45.86
N GLN A 189 2.49 -80.68 -46.49
CA GLN A 189 2.76 -80.20 -47.85
C GLN A 189 3.99 -79.30 -47.90
N LEU A 190 4.22 -78.47 -46.89
CA LEU A 190 5.40 -77.64 -46.77
C LEU A 190 6.69 -78.44 -46.53
N ALA A 191 6.61 -79.57 -45.81
CA ALA A 191 7.74 -80.47 -45.55
C ALA A 191 8.07 -81.40 -46.73
N THR A 192 7.16 -81.56 -47.69
CA THR A 192 7.36 -82.44 -48.85
C THR A 192 8.41 -81.83 -49.79
N PRO A 193 9.54 -82.51 -50.07
CA PRO A 193 10.61 -81.92 -50.87
C PRO A 193 10.16 -81.67 -52.32
N PRO A 194 10.56 -80.55 -52.95
CA PRO A 194 10.21 -80.25 -54.33
C PRO A 194 10.77 -81.34 -55.26
N SER A 195 9.94 -81.89 -56.13
CA SER A 195 10.34 -82.92 -57.10
C SER A 195 11.30 -82.34 -58.14
N ARG A 196 12.62 -82.55 -57.97
CA ARG A 196 13.80 -82.40 -58.89
C ARG A 196 13.78 -81.43 -60.11
N ALA A 197 12.89 -80.46 -60.22
CA ALA A 197 12.84 -79.49 -61.30
C ALA A 197 12.47 -78.09 -60.77
N GLY A 198 13.48 -77.27 -60.46
CA GLY A 198 13.47 -75.81 -60.62
C GLY A 198 12.33 -74.94 -60.04
N GLY A 199 11.60 -75.36 -59.00
CA GLY A 199 10.46 -74.56 -58.50
C GLY A 199 10.13 -74.76 -57.03
N GLY A 200 11.14 -74.79 -56.15
CA GLY A 200 10.96 -75.02 -54.71
C GLY A 200 11.50 -73.91 -53.80
N ASP A 201 12.00 -72.81 -54.34
CA ASP A 201 12.68 -71.77 -53.56
C ASP A 201 11.67 -71.02 -52.68
N ALA A 202 10.47 -70.74 -53.18
CA ALA A 202 9.43 -70.08 -52.39
C ALA A 202 8.91 -70.95 -51.23
N GLN A 203 8.85 -72.28 -51.43
CA GLN A 203 8.47 -73.24 -50.39
C GLN A 203 9.53 -73.32 -49.28
N LEU A 204 10.81 -73.38 -49.66
CA LEU A 204 11.93 -73.40 -48.71
C LEU A 204 12.03 -72.07 -47.93
N LEU A 205 11.88 -70.94 -48.61
CA LEU A 205 11.91 -69.61 -47.99
C LEU A 205 10.74 -69.41 -47.02
N LEU A 206 9.54 -69.89 -47.34
CA LEU A 206 8.40 -69.86 -46.43
C LEU A 206 8.69 -70.67 -45.16
N SER A 207 9.27 -71.87 -45.30
CA SER A 207 9.63 -72.71 -44.17
C SER A 207 10.72 -72.08 -43.28
N ALA A 208 11.71 -71.43 -43.89
CA ALA A 208 12.85 -70.82 -43.21
C ALA A 208 12.52 -69.49 -42.53
N LEU A 209 11.86 -68.58 -43.23
CA LEU A 209 11.66 -67.19 -42.79
C LEU A 209 10.40 -66.99 -41.96
N VAL A 210 9.41 -67.89 -42.05
CA VAL A 210 8.12 -67.70 -41.36
C VAL A 210 7.90 -68.82 -40.34
N PRO A 211 8.25 -68.60 -39.06
CA PRO A 211 8.15 -69.63 -38.03
C PRO A 211 6.72 -69.84 -37.52
N VAL A 212 5.91 -68.78 -37.47
CA VAL A 212 4.54 -68.83 -36.96
C VAL A 212 3.58 -68.85 -38.14
N ARG A 213 3.06 -70.04 -38.45
CA ARG A 213 2.16 -70.26 -39.57
C ARG A 213 1.06 -71.26 -39.25
N ASP A 214 -0.09 -71.11 -39.88
CA ASP A 214 -1.22 -72.02 -39.76
C ASP A 214 -2.06 -72.08 -41.06
N CYS A 215 -3.11 -72.90 -41.07
CA CYS A 215 -4.00 -73.04 -42.22
C CYS A 215 -5.47 -73.01 -41.80
N VAL A 216 -6.31 -72.33 -42.60
CA VAL A 216 -7.75 -72.22 -42.41
C VAL A 216 -8.48 -72.60 -43.68
N VAL A 217 -9.51 -73.44 -43.55
CA VAL A 217 -10.40 -73.78 -44.67
C VAL A 217 -11.51 -72.75 -44.78
N LEU A 218 -11.64 -72.14 -45.95
CA LEU A 218 -12.65 -71.14 -46.29
C LEU A 218 -13.65 -71.73 -47.28
N LYS A 219 -14.87 -71.19 -47.30
CA LYS A 219 -15.87 -71.55 -48.31
C LYS A 219 -16.03 -70.38 -49.27
N ALA A 220 -16.01 -70.61 -50.58
CA ALA A 220 -16.19 -69.52 -51.55
C ALA A 220 -17.54 -68.80 -51.35
N SER A 221 -18.57 -69.54 -50.92
CA SER A 221 -19.90 -68.99 -50.59
C SER A 221 -19.92 -68.03 -49.40
N SER A 222 -18.85 -67.95 -48.61
CA SER A 222 -18.72 -67.01 -47.49
C SER A 222 -18.16 -65.65 -47.89
N PHE A 223 -17.73 -65.50 -49.15
CA PHE A 223 -17.20 -64.25 -49.69
C PHE A 223 -18.34 -63.43 -50.31
N ARG A 224 -18.23 -62.11 -50.24
CA ARG A 224 -19.19 -61.19 -50.90
C ARG A 224 -19.07 -61.24 -52.43
N ALA A 225 -17.88 -61.53 -52.93
CA ALA A 225 -17.54 -61.74 -54.34
C ALA A 225 -16.43 -62.81 -54.41
N PRO A 226 -16.30 -63.56 -55.52
CA PRO A 226 -15.29 -64.62 -55.66
C PRO A 226 -13.86 -64.13 -55.36
N ASP A 227 -13.51 -62.92 -55.80
CA ASP A 227 -12.17 -62.33 -55.62
C ASP A 227 -12.02 -61.51 -54.33
N ALA A 228 -12.96 -61.65 -53.39
CA ALA A 228 -13.01 -60.85 -52.17
C ALA A 228 -12.94 -61.69 -50.88
N PRO A 229 -11.93 -62.57 -50.69
CA PRO A 229 -11.84 -63.44 -49.51
C PRO A 229 -11.70 -62.67 -48.19
N GLN A 230 -11.19 -61.43 -48.24
CA GLN A 230 -11.13 -60.51 -47.10
C GLN A 230 -12.49 -60.17 -46.49
N THR A 231 -13.60 -60.48 -47.17
CA THR A 231 -14.97 -60.30 -46.66
C THR A 231 -15.47 -61.48 -45.83
N SER A 232 -14.76 -62.61 -45.81
CA SER A 232 -15.21 -63.79 -45.06
C SER A 232 -15.11 -63.55 -43.55
N ALA A 233 -16.24 -63.70 -42.85
CA ALA A 233 -16.30 -63.57 -41.41
C ALA A 233 -15.37 -64.57 -40.70
N LYS A 234 -15.27 -65.81 -41.21
CA LYS A 234 -14.42 -66.86 -40.63
C LYS A 234 -12.94 -66.50 -40.67
N LEU A 235 -12.47 -65.94 -41.79
CA LEU A 235 -11.09 -65.45 -41.94
C LEU A 235 -10.82 -64.32 -40.95
N LEU A 236 -11.71 -63.33 -40.89
CA LEU A 236 -11.55 -62.15 -40.04
C LEU A 236 -11.56 -62.50 -38.54
N THR A 237 -12.43 -63.40 -38.10
CA THR A 237 -12.42 -63.90 -36.71
C THR A 237 -11.15 -64.70 -36.44
N HIS A 238 -10.78 -65.60 -37.34
CA HIS A 238 -9.56 -66.42 -37.19
C HIS A 238 -8.29 -65.58 -37.06
N ALA A 239 -8.20 -64.50 -37.84
CA ALA A 239 -7.07 -63.57 -37.78
C ALA A 239 -7.09 -62.71 -36.50
N ALA A 240 -8.28 -62.23 -36.09
CA ALA A 240 -8.42 -61.41 -34.89
C ALA A 240 -8.11 -62.17 -33.59
N ASP A 241 -8.61 -63.40 -33.44
CA ASP A 241 -8.40 -64.26 -32.26
C ASP A 241 -6.92 -64.62 -32.05
N ARG A 242 -6.12 -64.43 -33.10
CA ARG A 242 -4.72 -64.88 -33.19
C ARG A 242 -3.75 -63.75 -33.47
N LEU A 243 -4.23 -62.53 -33.35
CA LEU A 243 -3.50 -61.32 -33.66
C LEU A 243 -2.40 -61.07 -32.62
N VAL A 244 -1.18 -60.86 -33.12
CA VAL A 244 -0.06 -60.35 -32.33
C VAL A 244 0.38 -59.04 -32.97
N CYS A 245 0.28 -57.93 -32.24
CA CYS A 245 0.67 -56.63 -32.78
C CYS A 245 2.15 -56.62 -33.12
N LYS A 246 2.48 -56.29 -34.36
CA LYS A 246 3.88 -56.18 -34.78
C LYS A 246 4.52 -54.95 -34.16
N SER A 247 5.70 -55.14 -33.60
CA SER A 247 6.59 -54.04 -33.21
C SER A 247 7.70 -53.90 -34.23
N VAL A 248 8.05 -52.67 -34.55
CA VAL A 248 9.14 -52.31 -35.46
C VAL A 248 10.19 -51.62 -34.62
N PHE A 249 11.35 -52.27 -34.51
CA PHE A 249 12.47 -51.87 -33.66
C PHE A 249 12.08 -51.54 -32.21
N GLY A 250 11.30 -52.42 -31.56
CA GLY A 250 10.87 -52.25 -30.16
C GLY A 250 9.72 -51.25 -29.94
N ARG A 251 9.03 -50.80 -31.00
CA ARG A 251 7.85 -49.92 -30.90
C ARG A 251 6.67 -50.43 -31.71
N PHE A 252 5.48 -50.39 -31.13
CA PHE A 252 4.24 -50.63 -31.85
C PHE A 252 3.95 -49.48 -32.81
N LEU A 253 3.23 -49.79 -33.89
CA LEU A 253 2.85 -48.80 -34.89
C LEU A 253 1.51 -48.17 -34.51
N ASN A 254 1.41 -46.85 -34.67
CA ASN A 254 0.12 -46.15 -34.78
C ASN A 254 -0.11 -45.77 -36.25
N GLY A 255 -1.28 -45.22 -36.57
CA GLY A 255 -1.62 -44.88 -37.95
C GLY A 255 -0.67 -43.85 -38.58
N ALA A 256 -0.18 -42.86 -37.81
CA ALA A 256 0.79 -41.88 -38.29
C ALA A 256 2.15 -42.51 -38.68
N LEU A 257 2.62 -43.49 -37.89
CA LEU A 257 3.84 -44.24 -38.18
C LEU A 257 3.64 -45.19 -39.36
N VAL A 258 2.49 -45.87 -39.47
CA VAL A 258 2.16 -46.71 -40.62
C VAL A 258 2.25 -45.89 -41.91
N VAL A 259 1.62 -44.72 -41.98
CA VAL A 259 1.67 -43.86 -43.17
C VAL A 259 3.10 -43.51 -43.60
N ARG A 260 3.95 -43.13 -42.63
CA ARG A 260 5.35 -42.76 -42.91
C ARG A 260 6.19 -43.97 -43.30
N LEU A 261 6.01 -45.11 -42.62
CA LEU A 261 6.70 -46.35 -42.94
C LEU A 261 6.30 -46.84 -44.33
N THR A 262 5.00 -46.87 -44.66
CA THR A 262 4.53 -47.25 -45.99
C THR A 262 5.14 -46.36 -47.07
N ARG A 263 5.16 -45.04 -46.87
CA ARG A 263 5.78 -44.10 -47.82
C ARG A 263 7.27 -44.39 -48.01
N SER A 264 8.03 -44.47 -46.92
CA SER A 264 9.48 -44.64 -46.99
C SER A 264 9.88 -46.03 -47.51
N LEU A 265 9.21 -47.10 -47.05
CA LEU A 265 9.48 -48.46 -47.51
C LEU A 265 9.07 -48.66 -48.97
N ALA A 266 7.91 -48.16 -49.39
CA ALA A 266 7.49 -48.29 -50.78
C ALA A 266 8.46 -47.61 -51.74
N HIS A 267 8.98 -46.43 -51.38
CA HIS A 267 9.98 -45.74 -52.19
C HIS A 267 11.33 -46.48 -52.22
N SER A 268 11.80 -46.97 -51.07
CA SER A 268 13.06 -47.71 -51.00
C SER A 268 13.01 -49.06 -51.74
N LEU A 269 11.91 -49.81 -51.61
CA LEU A 269 11.74 -51.12 -52.25
C LEU A 269 11.52 -51.03 -53.77
N ALA A 270 11.01 -49.90 -54.24
CA ALA A 270 10.77 -49.67 -55.67
C ALA A 270 11.94 -48.96 -56.38
N ALA A 271 13.02 -48.65 -55.66
CA ALA A 271 14.18 -47.98 -56.22
C ALA A 271 14.86 -48.85 -57.30
N PRO A 272 15.19 -48.29 -58.48
CA PRO A 272 15.77 -49.03 -59.59
C PRO A 272 17.25 -49.40 -59.39
N ASP A 273 17.92 -48.81 -58.40
CA ASP A 273 19.37 -48.83 -58.25
C ASP A 273 19.94 -50.16 -57.71
N GLY A 274 19.08 -51.13 -57.36
CA GLY A 274 19.49 -52.46 -56.87
C GLY A 274 20.22 -52.44 -55.52
N ALA A 275 20.29 -51.29 -54.85
CA ALA A 275 20.92 -51.16 -53.53
C ALA A 275 20.09 -51.92 -52.47
N PRO A 276 20.73 -52.66 -51.55
CA PRO A 276 20.03 -53.39 -50.51
C PRO A 276 19.27 -52.42 -49.60
N VAL A 277 17.97 -52.65 -49.42
CA VAL A 277 17.14 -51.83 -48.53
C VAL A 277 17.45 -52.21 -47.09
N VAL A 278 17.98 -51.25 -46.33
CA VAL A 278 18.27 -51.41 -44.89
C VAL A 278 17.05 -50.98 -44.06
N VAL A 279 16.29 -51.95 -43.55
CA VAL A 279 15.02 -51.73 -42.84
C VAL A 279 15.21 -50.90 -41.57
N GLN A 280 16.28 -51.13 -40.79
CA GLN A 280 16.61 -50.35 -39.60
C GLN A 280 16.81 -48.88 -39.90
N ARG A 281 17.49 -48.53 -40.99
CA ARG A 281 17.72 -47.13 -41.39
C ARG A 281 16.40 -46.45 -41.73
N VAL A 282 15.54 -47.12 -42.48
CA VAL A 282 14.20 -46.60 -42.84
C VAL A 282 13.35 -46.39 -41.58
N ALA A 283 13.28 -47.38 -40.70
CA ALA A 283 12.49 -47.29 -39.47
C ALA A 283 13.02 -46.21 -38.51
N THR A 284 14.34 -46.14 -38.32
CA THR A 284 14.99 -45.12 -37.48
C THR A 284 14.70 -43.72 -38.00
N ASN A 285 14.80 -43.49 -39.31
CA ASN A 285 14.49 -42.20 -39.92
C ASN A 285 13.02 -41.81 -39.73
N VAL A 286 12.10 -42.76 -39.88
CA VAL A 286 10.66 -42.52 -39.67
C VAL A 286 10.37 -42.18 -38.21
N LEU A 287 10.93 -42.93 -37.27
CA LEU A 287 10.77 -42.68 -35.83
C LEU A 287 11.37 -41.34 -35.42
N ALA A 288 12.57 -40.99 -35.91
CA ALA A 288 13.21 -39.71 -35.65
C ALA A 288 12.39 -38.53 -36.20
N ALA A 289 11.91 -38.62 -37.44
CA ALA A 289 11.08 -37.60 -38.05
C ALA A 289 9.74 -37.43 -37.32
N HIS A 290 9.11 -38.54 -36.91
CA HIS A 290 7.88 -38.48 -36.12
C HIS A 290 8.09 -37.85 -34.75
N TRP A 291 9.18 -38.21 -34.08
CA TRP A 291 9.55 -37.61 -32.80
C TRP A 291 9.80 -36.10 -32.90
N GLN A 292 10.55 -35.65 -33.92
CA GLN A 292 10.80 -34.22 -34.16
C GLN A 292 9.50 -33.43 -34.37
N GLU A 293 8.56 -33.98 -35.12
CA GLU A 293 7.26 -33.36 -35.34
C GLU A 293 6.41 -33.31 -34.07
N LEU A 294 6.41 -34.37 -33.26
CA LEU A 294 5.72 -34.40 -31.97
C LEU A 294 6.32 -33.35 -31.01
N VAL A 295 7.65 -33.24 -30.94
CA VAL A 295 8.35 -32.22 -30.15
C VAL A 295 8.00 -30.81 -30.63
N GLY A 296 7.95 -30.59 -31.94
CA GLY A 296 7.53 -29.31 -32.54
C GLY A 296 6.09 -28.96 -32.18
N ARG A 297 5.16 -29.91 -32.32
CA ARG A 297 3.75 -29.74 -31.95
C ARG A 297 3.57 -29.48 -30.46
N ALA A 298 4.25 -30.23 -29.60
CA ALA A 298 4.21 -30.05 -28.16
C ALA A 298 4.75 -28.67 -27.73
N SER A 299 5.89 -28.26 -28.28
CA SER A 299 6.44 -26.92 -28.03
C SER A 299 5.48 -25.82 -28.47
N LYS A 300 4.80 -25.99 -29.61
CA LYS A 300 3.82 -25.04 -30.10
C LYS A 300 2.58 -24.98 -29.20
N SER A 301 1.98 -26.12 -28.86
CA SER A 301 0.80 -26.21 -27.97
C SER A 301 1.06 -25.51 -26.64
N TYR A 302 2.21 -25.78 -26.02
CA TYR A 302 2.61 -25.12 -24.78
C TYR A 302 2.66 -23.60 -24.91
N CYS A 303 3.31 -23.08 -25.95
CA CYS A 303 3.40 -21.63 -26.15
C CYS A 303 2.00 -21.05 -26.41
N ASP A 304 1.25 -21.63 -27.34
CA ASP A 304 -0.09 -21.17 -27.71
C ASP A 304 -1.03 -21.10 -26.48
N LEU A 305 -1.00 -22.11 -25.59
CA LEU A 305 -1.76 -22.09 -24.34
C LEU A 305 -1.31 -20.98 -23.39
N LEU A 306 0.01 -20.81 -23.18
CA LEU A 306 0.51 -19.72 -22.34
C LEU A 306 0.08 -18.35 -22.87
N HIS A 307 0.14 -18.13 -24.19
CA HIS A 307 -0.29 -16.87 -24.82
C HIS A 307 -1.78 -16.64 -24.75
N ALA A 308 -2.58 -17.69 -24.91
CA ALA A 308 -4.02 -17.61 -24.76
C ALA A 308 -4.41 -17.17 -23.34
N ARG A 309 -3.78 -17.79 -22.32
CA ARG A 309 -4.12 -17.57 -20.91
C ARG A 309 -3.49 -16.30 -20.33
N LEU A 310 -2.34 -15.87 -20.84
CA LEU A 310 -1.58 -14.73 -20.32
C LEU A 310 -1.38 -13.67 -21.40
N ALA A 311 -2.08 -12.54 -21.26
CA ALA A 311 -1.91 -11.39 -22.13
C ALA A 311 -0.70 -10.55 -21.72
N VAL A 312 -0.03 -9.98 -22.73
CA VAL A 312 1.08 -9.04 -22.55
C VAL A 312 0.57 -7.80 -21.81
N TYR A 313 1.35 -7.32 -20.84
CA TYR A 313 1.02 -6.07 -20.18
C TYR A 313 1.14 -4.90 -21.16
N GLU A 314 0.00 -4.31 -21.49
CA GLU A 314 -0.06 -3.01 -22.13
C GLU A 314 -0.15 -1.92 -21.05
N ARG A 315 0.75 -0.94 -21.12
CA ARG A 315 0.83 0.13 -20.14
C ARG A 315 -0.40 1.03 -20.24
N ALA A 316 -1.39 0.79 -19.39
CA ALA A 316 -2.54 1.65 -19.21
C ALA A 316 -2.24 2.75 -18.17
N PRO A 317 -2.55 4.03 -18.43
CA PRO A 317 -2.35 5.08 -17.45
C PRO A 317 -3.25 4.83 -16.22
N ILE A 318 -2.67 4.87 -15.02
CA ILE A 318 -3.43 4.73 -13.77
C ILE A 318 -4.20 6.03 -13.52
N THR A 319 -5.52 5.99 -13.71
CA THR A 319 -6.44 7.11 -13.46
C THR A 319 -7.28 6.89 -12.20
N ALA A 320 -7.95 7.95 -11.72
CA ALA A 320 -8.91 7.82 -10.62
C ALA A 320 -10.06 6.85 -10.97
N GLU A 321 -10.60 6.95 -12.18
CA GLU A 321 -11.65 6.06 -12.70
C GLU A 321 -11.19 4.61 -12.70
N TYR A 322 -9.99 4.34 -13.20
CA TYR A 322 -9.40 2.99 -13.16
C TYR A 322 -9.33 2.44 -11.73
N LEU A 323 -8.89 3.25 -10.76
CA LEU A 323 -8.81 2.81 -9.36
C LEU A 323 -10.17 2.57 -8.75
N LEU A 324 -11.18 3.40 -9.04
CA LEU A 324 -12.56 3.21 -8.59
C LEU A 324 -13.12 1.91 -9.19
N ASP A 325 -13.00 1.72 -10.49
CA ASP A 325 -13.49 0.51 -11.18
C ASP A 325 -12.84 -0.77 -10.64
N VAL A 326 -11.51 -0.78 -10.51
CA VAL A 326 -10.79 -1.96 -10.00
C VAL A 326 -11.17 -2.25 -8.55
N THR A 327 -11.36 -1.22 -7.73
CA THR A 327 -11.75 -1.41 -6.34
C THR A 327 -13.18 -1.86 -6.19
N GLU A 328 -14.11 -1.31 -6.96
CA GLU A 328 -15.50 -1.76 -6.98
C GLU A 328 -15.61 -3.21 -7.47
N ARG A 329 -14.90 -3.58 -8.53
CA ARG A 329 -14.86 -4.98 -9.01
C ARG A 329 -14.28 -5.92 -7.97
N LYS A 330 -13.16 -5.57 -7.32
CA LYS A 330 -12.56 -6.40 -6.27
C LYS A 330 -13.48 -6.52 -5.05
N LEU A 331 -14.16 -5.44 -4.65
CA LEU A 331 -15.14 -5.49 -3.56
C LEU A 331 -16.34 -6.36 -3.91
N GLN A 332 -16.87 -6.27 -5.13
CA GLN A 332 -17.94 -7.14 -5.62
C GLN A 332 -17.50 -8.61 -5.66
N ALA A 333 -16.29 -8.88 -6.15
CA ALA A 333 -15.72 -10.23 -6.18
C ALA A 333 -15.56 -10.81 -4.77
N SER A 334 -15.03 -10.02 -3.83
CA SER A 334 -14.91 -10.41 -2.42
C SER A 334 -16.28 -10.63 -1.77
N GLN A 335 -17.31 -9.85 -2.12
CA GLN A 335 -18.69 -10.07 -1.66
C GLN A 335 -19.30 -11.37 -2.21
N THR A 336 -19.04 -11.69 -3.49
CA THR A 336 -19.52 -12.94 -4.09
C THR A 336 -18.80 -14.18 -3.54
N GLN A 337 -17.50 -14.09 -3.23
CA GLN A 337 -16.75 -15.17 -2.59
C GLN A 337 -17.08 -15.29 -1.09
N SER A 338 -17.30 -14.18 -0.38
CA SER A 338 -17.71 -14.21 1.03
C SER A 338 -19.10 -14.80 1.22
N ASN A 339 -20.00 -14.68 0.24
CA ASN A 339 -21.32 -15.33 0.29
C ASN A 339 -21.27 -16.86 0.13
N GLN A 340 -20.11 -17.46 -0.18
CA GLN A 340 -19.92 -18.92 -0.14
C GLN A 340 -19.32 -19.42 1.19
N HIS A 341 -18.76 -18.54 2.03
CA HIS A 341 -18.13 -18.91 3.31
C HIS A 341 -18.65 -18.17 4.55
N ALA A 342 -19.44 -17.10 4.40
CA ALA A 342 -20.22 -16.53 5.48
C ALA A 342 -21.61 -17.15 5.43
N ALA A 343 -21.77 -18.28 6.12
CA ALA A 343 -23.08 -18.63 6.63
C ALA A 343 -23.58 -17.42 7.42
N VAL A 344 -24.57 -16.73 6.88
CA VAL A 344 -25.42 -15.82 7.65
C VAL A 344 -25.96 -16.67 8.79
N VAL A 345 -25.35 -16.56 9.97
CA VAL A 345 -25.88 -17.16 11.19
C VAL A 345 -27.13 -16.35 11.50
N ASN A 346 -28.25 -16.88 11.02
CA ASN A 346 -29.58 -16.39 11.33
C ASN A 346 -29.86 -16.76 12.80
N ALA A 347 -29.30 -15.99 13.74
CA ALA A 347 -29.74 -16.00 15.11
C ALA A 347 -31.08 -15.25 15.13
N GLY A 348 -32.18 -16.00 15.15
CA GLY A 348 -33.53 -15.47 14.96
C GLY A 348 -33.86 -14.22 15.78
N GLN A 349 -34.86 -13.49 15.25
CA GLN A 349 -35.46 -12.25 15.76
C GLN A 349 -34.58 -10.99 15.69
N GLY A 350 -34.59 -10.39 14.49
CA GLY A 350 -34.74 -8.94 14.32
C GLY A 350 -33.54 -8.02 14.57
N ASN A 351 -32.36 -8.53 14.94
CA ASN A 351 -31.16 -7.71 15.13
C ASN A 351 -29.96 -8.30 14.39
N PHE A 352 -29.59 -7.69 13.27
CA PHE A 352 -28.36 -8.05 12.56
C PHE A 352 -27.16 -7.36 13.24
N SER A 353 -26.13 -8.16 13.53
CA SER A 353 -24.87 -7.69 14.08
C SER A 353 -23.81 -7.82 12.99
N VAL A 354 -23.18 -6.72 12.58
CA VAL A 354 -22.11 -6.72 11.57
C VAL A 354 -20.84 -6.16 12.22
N PHE A 355 -19.71 -6.81 11.95
CA PHE A 355 -18.40 -6.30 12.34
C PHE A 355 -18.05 -5.06 11.51
N ASP A 356 -17.62 -3.98 12.16
CA ASP A 356 -17.08 -2.81 11.47
C ASP A 356 -15.63 -3.03 11.03
N GLU A 357 -15.11 -2.07 10.25
CA GLU A 357 -13.78 -2.07 9.63
C GLU A 357 -12.59 -2.09 10.62
N PHE A 358 -12.86 -2.05 11.93
CA PHE A 358 -11.86 -2.20 13.00
C PHE A 358 -12.11 -3.44 13.89
N GLY A 359 -13.05 -4.30 13.52
CA GLY A 359 -13.38 -5.52 14.26
C GLY A 359 -14.35 -5.30 15.42
N ASN A 360 -15.08 -4.18 15.49
CA ASN A 360 -16.10 -3.97 16.51
C ASN A 360 -17.49 -4.42 16.02
N LEU A 361 -18.22 -5.15 16.86
CA LEU A 361 -19.58 -5.61 16.53
C LEU A 361 -20.58 -4.45 16.71
N LYS A 362 -21.20 -3.96 15.63
CA LYS A 362 -22.32 -3.00 15.73
C LYS A 362 -23.66 -3.70 15.52
N LYS A 363 -24.59 -3.46 16.44
CA LYS A 363 -25.99 -3.92 16.34
C LYS A 363 -26.83 -2.86 15.61
N HIS A 364 -27.60 -3.28 14.61
CA HIS A 364 -28.64 -2.45 14.02
C HIS A 364 -30.01 -2.88 14.56
N GLN A 365 -30.73 -1.95 15.19
CA GLN A 365 -32.14 -2.12 15.58
C GLN A 365 -33.01 -1.56 14.46
N VAL A 366 -33.90 -2.37 13.91
CA VAL A 366 -35.00 -1.91 13.06
C VAL A 366 -36.12 -1.47 14.00
N ALA A 367 -36.51 -0.19 13.94
CA ALA A 367 -37.66 0.30 14.68
C ALA A 367 -38.94 -0.13 13.95
N GLU A 368 -39.67 -1.10 14.51
CA GLU A 368 -41.06 -1.37 14.15
C GLU A 368 -41.96 -0.43 14.94
N GLY A 369 -42.78 0.35 14.23
CA GLY A 369 -43.81 1.21 14.80
C GLY A 369 -45.09 1.07 13.96
N ASP A 370 -46.14 0.68 14.67
CA ASP A 370 -47.40 0.12 14.21
C ASP A 370 -48.28 1.01 13.32
N SER A 371 -49.21 0.35 12.66
CA SER A 371 -50.29 0.84 11.81
C SER A 371 -51.09 2.02 12.35
N GLY A 372 -51.42 2.98 11.47
CA GLY A 372 -52.66 3.77 11.62
C GLY A 372 -52.58 5.25 11.27
N ALA A 373 -52.97 5.57 10.04
CA ALA A 373 -53.63 6.80 9.60
C ALA A 373 -52.91 8.18 9.66
N GLN A 374 -52.86 8.76 8.46
CA GLN A 374 -53.02 10.19 8.10
C GLN A 374 -51.79 11.11 7.97
N THR A 375 -51.80 11.75 6.78
CA THR A 375 -51.22 13.02 6.34
C THR A 375 -49.75 13.10 5.92
N GLY A 376 -49.57 13.43 4.63
CA GLY A 376 -48.60 14.46 4.21
C GLY A 376 -47.36 13.99 3.46
N GLU A 377 -47.43 14.04 2.13
CA GLU A 377 -46.36 14.34 1.16
C GLU A 377 -44.89 14.37 1.66
N ASN A 378 -44.07 13.43 1.17
CA ASN A 378 -42.97 13.74 0.23
C ASN A 378 -42.11 12.50 -0.03
N SER A 379 -42.01 12.16 -1.31
CA SER A 379 -41.10 11.15 -1.85
C SER A 379 -39.66 11.60 -1.66
N ALA A 380 -38.88 10.89 -0.83
CA ALA A 380 -37.42 11.04 -0.79
C ALA A 380 -36.76 9.65 -0.67
N ALA A 381 -36.09 9.30 -1.77
CA ALA A 381 -35.14 8.22 -2.01
C ALA A 381 -34.73 7.30 -0.84
N MET A 382 -34.90 5.99 -1.05
CA MET A 382 -34.06 4.95 -0.43
C MET A 382 -32.59 5.32 -0.60
N ALA A 383 -31.90 5.61 0.51
CA ALA A 383 -30.45 5.73 0.50
C ALA A 383 -29.83 4.33 0.39
N PRO A 384 -28.89 4.08 -0.55
CA PRO A 384 -28.17 2.83 -0.63
C PRO A 384 -27.23 2.67 0.58
N PRO A 385 -26.85 1.43 0.95
CA PRO A 385 -25.94 1.17 2.07
C PRO A 385 -24.62 1.93 1.87
N ALA A 386 -24.15 2.59 2.92
CA ALA A 386 -22.98 3.46 2.88
C ALA A 386 -21.72 2.66 2.48
N PRO A 387 -21.00 3.06 1.40
CA PRO A 387 -19.80 2.38 0.96
C PRO A 387 -18.62 2.67 1.91
N LEU A 388 -17.74 1.68 2.06
CA LEU A 388 -16.44 1.71 2.74
C LEU A 388 -15.77 3.09 2.63
N ASN A 389 -15.65 3.78 3.76
CA ASN A 389 -15.20 5.15 3.81
C ASN A 389 -13.74 5.20 4.26
N THR A 390 -12.83 4.62 3.47
CA THR A 390 -11.43 5.00 3.59
C THR A 390 -11.34 6.46 3.13
N GLY A 391 -10.82 7.37 3.96
CA GLY A 391 -10.79 8.81 3.64
C GLY A 391 -10.04 9.15 2.34
N LEU A 392 -9.31 8.19 1.73
CA LEU A 392 -8.69 8.31 0.41
C LEU A 392 -9.67 7.94 -0.72
N PHE A 393 -10.51 6.92 -0.55
CA PHE A 393 -11.52 6.49 -1.52
C PHE A 393 -12.63 7.53 -1.66
N SER A 394 -13.11 8.09 -0.55
CA SER A 394 -14.06 9.21 -0.58
C SER A 394 -13.45 10.48 -1.17
N PHE A 395 -12.16 10.76 -0.93
CA PHE A 395 -11.44 11.85 -1.61
C PHE A 395 -11.35 11.63 -3.12
N LEU A 396 -11.02 10.41 -3.57
CA LEU A 396 -11.00 10.03 -4.99
C LEU A 396 -12.38 10.16 -5.62
N LYS A 397 -13.43 9.66 -4.96
CA LYS A 397 -14.83 9.73 -5.41
C LYS A 397 -15.35 11.17 -5.50
N ASN A 398 -15.09 11.99 -4.47
CA ASN A 398 -15.50 13.40 -4.43
C ASN A 398 -14.77 14.28 -5.45
N ARG A 399 -13.53 13.91 -5.82
CA ARG A 399 -12.73 14.64 -6.83
C ARG A 399 -13.03 14.19 -8.26
N ALA A 400 -13.26 12.89 -8.48
CA ALA A 400 -13.75 12.37 -9.76
C ALA A 400 -15.08 13.02 -10.15
N GLY A 401 -15.97 13.27 -9.17
CA GLY A 401 -17.22 14.00 -9.38
C GLY A 401 -17.11 15.51 -9.59
N ARG A 402 -15.92 16.15 -9.42
CA ARG A 402 -15.77 17.61 -9.46
C ARG A 402 -14.71 18.19 -10.41
N ALA A 403 -13.82 17.41 -11.02
CA ALA A 403 -12.73 18.03 -11.80
C ALA A 403 -12.13 17.15 -12.91
N PHE A 404 -12.62 17.28 -14.15
CA PHE A 404 -11.86 16.92 -15.36
C PHE A 404 -12.14 17.84 -16.56
N SER A 405 -11.80 19.13 -16.42
CA SER A 405 -11.67 20.00 -17.62
C SER A 405 -10.59 21.06 -17.57
N LYS A 406 -9.94 21.31 -16.42
CA LYS A 406 -8.86 22.30 -16.34
C LYS A 406 -7.83 21.77 -15.34
N GLN A 407 -6.54 21.86 -15.65
CA GLN A 407 -5.38 21.63 -14.75
C GLN A 407 -4.44 20.43 -15.02
N PHE A 408 -4.41 19.84 -16.22
CA PHE A 408 -3.25 19.02 -16.65
C PHE A 408 -2.12 19.84 -17.31
N SER A 409 -2.23 21.17 -17.37
CA SER A 409 -1.27 22.04 -18.09
C SER A 409 -0.18 22.71 -17.23
N LEU A 410 0.06 22.26 -15.99
CA LEU A 410 1.02 22.93 -15.09
C LEU A 410 2.17 22.05 -14.56
N PHE A 411 2.41 20.89 -15.17
CA PHE A 411 3.67 20.17 -14.99
C PHE A 411 4.39 20.03 -16.33
N PRO A 412 5.68 20.40 -16.43
CA PRO A 412 6.43 20.20 -17.65
C PRO A 412 6.58 18.70 -17.88
N THR A 413 5.88 18.18 -18.87
CA THR A 413 6.26 16.96 -19.57
C THR A 413 7.60 17.25 -20.22
N GLY A 414 8.68 16.77 -19.58
CA GLY A 414 10.03 16.82 -20.12
C GLY A 414 10.05 16.18 -21.52
N ARG A 415 10.09 17.07 -22.50
CA ARG A 415 10.26 16.85 -23.94
C ARG A 415 11.54 16.04 -24.16
N ARG A 416 11.43 14.73 -24.41
CA ARG A 416 12.50 13.99 -25.11
C ARG A 416 12.11 13.91 -26.58
N SER A 417 12.75 14.79 -27.32
CA SER A 417 12.69 14.89 -28.78
C SER A 417 13.26 13.62 -29.39
N SER A 418 12.43 12.88 -30.12
CA SER A 418 12.88 12.00 -31.19
C SER A 418 13.40 12.87 -32.33
N SER A 419 14.73 12.93 -32.48
CA SER A 419 15.34 13.35 -33.74
C SER A 419 16.30 12.25 -34.18
N VAL A 420 15.92 11.63 -35.29
CA VAL A 420 16.71 10.66 -36.05
C VAL A 420 17.74 11.45 -36.86
N PRO A 421 18.98 10.94 -36.92
CA PRO A 421 19.60 10.65 -38.21
C PRO A 421 20.06 9.17 -38.19
N GLY A 422 19.72 8.34 -39.18
CA GLY A 422 20.25 8.44 -40.54
C GLY A 422 21.65 7.82 -40.57
N GLY A 423 21.76 6.53 -40.93
CA GLY A 423 23.03 5.83 -41.07
C GLY A 423 22.85 4.39 -41.56
N ASN A 424 22.94 4.22 -42.88
CA ASN A 424 23.04 2.94 -43.58
C ASN A 424 24.34 2.18 -43.22
N GLY A 425 24.26 0.85 -43.28
CA GLY A 425 25.42 -0.04 -43.31
C GLY A 425 24.97 -1.48 -43.55
N GLU A 426 24.94 -1.87 -44.83
CA GLU A 426 25.10 -3.26 -45.32
C GLU A 426 26.40 -3.86 -44.70
N GLU A 427 26.63 -5.16 -44.54
CA GLU A 427 26.54 -6.25 -45.52
C GLU A 427 27.02 -7.58 -44.85
N ALA A 428 26.63 -8.72 -45.43
CA ALA A 428 27.27 -10.07 -45.40
C ALA A 428 27.36 -10.83 -44.06
N GLY A 429 26.97 -12.10 -43.93
CA GLY A 429 26.99 -13.21 -44.88
C GLY A 429 28.06 -14.24 -44.47
N ALA A 430 27.67 -15.30 -43.76
CA ALA A 430 28.46 -16.54 -43.66
C ALA A 430 27.56 -17.73 -43.27
N GLN A 431 27.34 -18.61 -44.25
CA GLN A 431 26.81 -19.97 -44.07
C GLN A 431 27.89 -20.87 -43.45
N GLY A 432 27.47 -21.84 -42.61
CA GLY A 432 28.37 -22.92 -42.18
C GLY A 432 27.89 -23.81 -41.02
N GLY A 433 26.88 -24.64 -41.29
CA GLY A 433 26.59 -25.98 -40.72
C GLY A 433 26.94 -26.36 -39.27
N GLY A 434 25.90 -26.69 -38.49
CA GLY A 434 25.98 -27.55 -37.30
C GLY A 434 24.59 -27.91 -36.78
N LEU A 435 24.20 -29.17 -36.93
CA LEU A 435 22.92 -29.78 -36.51
C LEU A 435 22.59 -29.48 -35.03
N GLY A 436 21.85 -28.40 -34.79
CA GLY A 436 21.25 -28.06 -33.51
C GLY A 436 19.77 -27.85 -33.71
N LEU A 437 18.94 -28.62 -33.01
CA LEU A 437 17.49 -28.44 -32.93
C LEU A 437 17.17 -26.95 -32.76
N GLY A 438 16.54 -26.36 -33.78
CA GLY A 438 16.27 -24.92 -33.89
C GLY A 438 15.83 -24.27 -32.57
N GLY A 439 16.79 -23.64 -31.90
CA GLY A 439 16.56 -22.51 -31.03
C GLY A 439 16.62 -21.26 -31.89
N ILE A 440 15.68 -20.34 -31.70
CA ILE A 440 15.88 -18.99 -32.22
C ILE A 440 17.14 -18.49 -31.50
N PRO A 441 18.23 -18.08 -32.19
CA PRO A 441 19.44 -17.58 -31.51
C PRO A 441 19.15 -16.38 -30.60
N GLU A 442 18.05 -15.66 -30.87
CA GLU A 442 17.50 -14.61 -30.02
C GLU A 442 16.93 -15.14 -28.68
N ASP A 443 16.55 -16.42 -28.59
CA ASP A 443 16.11 -17.06 -27.34
C ASP A 443 17.29 -17.41 -26.42
N GLU A 444 18.47 -17.71 -26.99
CA GLU A 444 19.72 -17.81 -26.23
C GLU A 444 20.18 -16.42 -25.78
N ALA A 445 20.18 -15.43 -26.67
CA ALA A 445 20.52 -14.06 -26.30
C ALA A 445 19.56 -13.45 -25.25
N ALA A 446 18.25 -13.72 -25.31
CA ALA A 446 17.28 -13.22 -24.32
C ALA A 446 17.33 -13.97 -22.97
N ALA A 447 17.73 -15.25 -22.97
CA ALA A 447 17.97 -16.02 -21.75
C ALA A 447 19.31 -15.64 -21.09
N GLU A 448 20.35 -15.39 -21.90
CA GLU A 448 21.74 -15.10 -21.47
C GLU A 448 22.08 -13.62 -21.29
N ALA A 449 21.30 -12.68 -21.83
CA ALA A 449 21.46 -11.23 -21.58
C ALA A 449 21.16 -10.81 -20.12
N GLY A 450 21.07 -11.77 -19.20
CA GLY A 450 20.93 -11.57 -17.77
C GLY A 450 21.99 -12.29 -16.92
N LEU A 451 23.15 -12.66 -17.48
CA LEU A 451 24.34 -12.83 -16.63
C LEU A 451 24.69 -11.44 -16.05
N PRO A 452 25.00 -11.34 -14.74
CA PRO A 452 25.16 -10.06 -14.04
C PRO A 452 26.42 -9.35 -14.53
N GLY A 453 26.30 -8.53 -15.57
CA GLY A 453 27.48 -7.88 -16.18
C GLY A 453 27.22 -6.59 -16.95
N HIS A 454 26.03 -6.39 -17.52
CA HIS A 454 25.73 -5.19 -18.31
C HIS A 454 24.36 -4.59 -17.99
N MET A 455 24.11 -4.25 -16.73
CA MET A 455 23.15 -3.17 -16.43
C MET A 455 23.88 -1.84 -16.63
N THR A 456 23.95 -1.36 -17.88
CA THR A 456 24.27 0.04 -18.11
C THR A 456 23.12 0.88 -17.58
N ALA A 457 23.45 1.92 -16.81
CA ALA A 457 22.53 2.69 -15.97
C ALA A 457 21.54 3.60 -16.73
N ALA A 458 21.04 3.20 -17.91
CA ALA A 458 20.24 4.06 -18.78
C ALA A 458 19.15 3.36 -19.62
N GLU A 459 18.84 2.07 -19.41
CA GLU A 459 17.67 1.48 -20.09
C GLU A 459 16.37 1.94 -19.40
N ALA A 460 15.54 2.71 -20.12
CA ALA A 460 14.21 3.06 -19.63
C ALA A 460 13.40 1.77 -19.39
N PRO A 461 12.57 1.69 -18.34
CA PRO A 461 11.89 0.46 -17.98
C PRO A 461 10.90 -0.02 -19.07
N ASP A 462 10.47 0.87 -19.96
CA ASP A 462 9.70 0.54 -21.17
C ASP A 462 10.53 -0.28 -22.19
N HIS A 463 11.83 0.00 -22.33
CA HIS A 463 12.73 -0.80 -23.18
C HIS A 463 12.96 -2.20 -22.60
N LEU A 464 13.05 -2.31 -21.27
CA LEU A 464 13.13 -3.61 -20.59
C LEU A 464 11.87 -4.45 -20.80
N LEU A 465 10.70 -3.82 -20.65
CA LEU A 465 9.41 -4.49 -20.91
C LEU A 465 9.33 -4.95 -22.38
N ALA A 466 9.62 -4.06 -23.34
CA ALA A 466 9.60 -4.38 -24.76
C ALA A 466 10.56 -5.52 -25.12
N ARG A 467 11.77 -5.57 -24.54
CA ARG A 467 12.72 -6.68 -24.74
C ARG A 467 12.18 -8.01 -24.22
N CYS A 468 11.54 -8.00 -23.05
CA CYS A 468 10.94 -9.21 -22.47
C CYS A 468 9.73 -9.71 -23.28
N THR A 469 8.90 -8.79 -23.80
CA THR A 469 7.65 -9.10 -24.49
C THR A 469 7.80 -9.27 -26.01
N ALA A 470 8.91 -8.86 -26.63
CA ALA A 470 9.13 -8.94 -28.07
C ALA A 470 9.01 -10.36 -28.65
N GLY A 471 9.50 -11.38 -27.95
CA GLY A 471 9.28 -12.76 -28.40
C GLY A 471 7.93 -13.33 -27.99
N ILE A 472 7.27 -12.77 -26.96
CA ILE A 472 5.94 -13.17 -26.52
C ILE A 472 4.88 -12.70 -27.55
N THR A 473 5.05 -11.53 -28.13
CA THR A 473 4.14 -10.95 -29.13
C THR A 473 4.21 -11.63 -30.50
N ARG A 474 5.22 -12.47 -30.76
CA ARG A 474 5.37 -13.20 -32.03
C ARG A 474 4.50 -14.46 -32.12
N TYR A 475 3.94 -14.92 -31.00
CA TYR A 475 3.09 -16.10 -30.99
C TYR A 475 1.67 -15.71 -31.37
N SER A 476 1.10 -16.42 -32.34
CA SER A 476 -0.30 -16.25 -32.76
C SER A 476 -1.21 -17.03 -31.84
N VAL A 477 -2.23 -16.40 -31.25
CA VAL A 477 -3.27 -17.12 -30.50
C VAL A 477 -4.11 -17.93 -31.49
N PRO A 478 -4.15 -19.27 -31.40
CA PRO A 478 -5.00 -20.08 -32.27
C PRO A 478 -6.48 -19.77 -32.07
N MET A 479 -7.29 -19.95 -33.12
CA MET A 479 -8.75 -19.74 -33.08
C MET A 479 -9.43 -20.53 -31.94
N GLU A 480 -8.90 -21.70 -31.60
CA GLU A 480 -9.40 -22.59 -30.55
C GLU A 480 -9.40 -21.92 -29.16
N TYR A 481 -8.49 -20.97 -28.94
CA TYR A 481 -8.32 -20.28 -27.66
C TYR A 481 -8.88 -18.84 -27.66
N MET A 482 -9.56 -18.40 -28.73
CA MET A 482 -10.10 -17.03 -28.83
C MET A 482 -11.18 -16.72 -27.79
N ASN A 483 -11.87 -17.75 -27.28
CA ASN A 483 -12.92 -17.61 -26.27
C ASN A 483 -12.41 -17.86 -24.84
N THR A 484 -11.12 -18.17 -24.66
CA THR A 484 -10.54 -18.48 -23.35
C THR A 484 -10.26 -17.17 -22.60
N PRO A 485 -10.66 -17.04 -21.33
CA PRO A 485 -10.37 -15.83 -20.56
C PRO A 485 -8.85 -15.66 -20.42
N SER A 486 -8.34 -14.53 -20.89
CA SER A 486 -6.94 -14.15 -20.80
C SER A 486 -6.72 -13.17 -19.67
N GLU A 487 -5.74 -13.43 -18.81
CA GLU A 487 -5.35 -12.51 -17.75
C GLU A 487 -4.18 -11.64 -18.22
N ALA A 488 -4.38 -10.32 -18.22
CA ALA A 488 -3.31 -9.39 -18.52
C ALA A 488 -2.31 -9.30 -17.35
N MET A 489 -1.04 -9.58 -17.64
CA MET A 489 0.06 -9.32 -16.71
C MET A 489 -0.01 -7.86 -16.23
N PRO A 490 0.38 -7.55 -14.97
CA PRO A 490 0.90 -8.47 -13.97
C PRO A 490 -0.16 -9.39 -13.33
N VAL A 491 0.17 -10.68 -13.22
CA VAL A 491 -0.63 -11.75 -12.59
C VAL A 491 0.07 -12.28 -11.34
N ASP A 492 -0.69 -12.95 -10.48
CA ASP A 492 -0.13 -13.60 -9.30
C ASP A 492 0.81 -14.76 -9.68
N PRO A 493 1.92 -15.01 -8.95
CA PRO A 493 2.81 -16.13 -9.23
C PRO A 493 2.11 -17.50 -9.19
N ALA A 494 1.04 -17.65 -8.40
CA ALA A 494 0.24 -18.86 -8.39
C ALA A 494 -0.43 -19.09 -9.74
N THR A 495 -1.08 -18.06 -10.32
CA THR A 495 -1.71 -18.14 -11.65
C THR A 495 -0.70 -18.49 -12.74
N LEU A 496 0.49 -17.87 -12.72
CA LEU A 496 1.53 -18.19 -13.69
C LEU A 496 2.02 -19.65 -13.56
N SER A 497 2.04 -20.18 -12.34
CA SER A 497 2.41 -21.57 -12.06
C SER A 497 1.32 -22.55 -12.48
N THR A 498 0.03 -22.22 -12.30
CA THR A 498 -1.08 -23.06 -12.73
C THR A 498 -1.16 -23.16 -14.25
N VAL A 499 -1.06 -22.02 -14.96
CA VAL A 499 -1.01 -22.00 -16.43
C VAL A 499 0.20 -22.78 -16.96
N HIS A 500 1.34 -22.68 -16.28
CA HIS A 500 2.51 -23.48 -16.63
C HIS A 500 2.22 -24.98 -16.51
N ALA A 501 1.61 -25.42 -15.40
CA ALA A 501 1.28 -26.82 -15.17
C ALA A 501 0.28 -27.34 -16.22
N GLU A 502 -0.79 -26.58 -16.51
CA GLU A 502 -1.76 -26.88 -17.58
C GLU A 502 -1.04 -27.11 -18.92
N GLY A 503 -0.10 -26.22 -19.30
CA GLY A 503 0.68 -26.39 -20.52
C GLY A 503 1.58 -27.62 -20.51
N LEU A 504 2.15 -28.00 -19.36
CA LEU A 504 2.96 -29.22 -19.26
C LEU A 504 2.11 -30.48 -19.35
N GLU A 505 0.88 -30.45 -18.85
CA GLU A 505 -0.09 -31.54 -18.99
C GLU A 505 -0.46 -31.76 -20.46
N GLU A 506 -0.74 -30.70 -21.23
CA GLU A 506 -0.98 -30.80 -22.68
C GLU A 506 0.22 -31.42 -23.42
N VAL A 507 1.43 -30.98 -23.09
CA VAL A 507 2.66 -31.54 -23.67
C VAL A 507 2.80 -33.02 -23.33
N ASN A 508 2.55 -33.42 -22.08
CA ASN A 508 2.60 -34.82 -21.68
C ASN A 508 1.56 -35.65 -22.44
N ALA A 509 0.31 -35.17 -22.54
CA ALA A 509 -0.76 -35.87 -23.27
C ALA A 509 -0.43 -36.09 -24.75
N LEU A 510 0.33 -35.17 -25.38
CA LEU A 510 0.78 -35.32 -26.77
C LEU A 510 1.93 -36.33 -26.93
N LEU A 511 2.81 -36.46 -25.93
CA LEU A 511 4.00 -37.30 -26.01
C LEU A 511 3.82 -38.71 -25.43
N GLU A 512 2.95 -38.86 -24.43
CA GLU A 512 2.69 -40.10 -23.72
C GLU A 512 2.30 -41.26 -24.65
N PRO A 513 1.39 -41.08 -25.63
CA PRO A 513 1.03 -42.16 -26.55
C PRO A 513 2.25 -42.73 -27.28
N PHE A 514 3.17 -41.86 -27.70
CA PHE A 514 4.39 -42.29 -28.38
C PHE A 514 5.43 -42.87 -27.42
N LEU A 515 5.64 -42.27 -26.25
CA LEU A 515 6.72 -42.66 -25.34
C LEU A 515 6.40 -43.91 -24.51
N VAL A 516 5.13 -44.08 -24.12
CA VAL A 516 4.65 -45.11 -23.19
C VAL A 516 3.80 -46.14 -23.93
N ASP A 517 2.69 -45.73 -24.53
CA ASP A 517 1.67 -46.67 -25.03
C ASP A 517 2.14 -47.49 -26.24
N LEU A 518 2.95 -46.87 -27.10
CA LEU A 518 3.56 -47.52 -28.27
C LEU A 518 4.89 -48.20 -27.96
N ARG A 519 5.33 -48.24 -26.70
CA ARG A 519 6.54 -48.98 -26.33
C ARG A 519 6.25 -50.49 -26.40
N GLY A 520 7.00 -51.19 -27.25
CA GLY A 520 6.93 -52.64 -27.38
C GLY A 520 7.72 -53.34 -26.27
N PRO A 521 7.51 -54.66 -26.09
CA PRO A 521 8.42 -55.47 -25.30
C PRO A 521 9.84 -55.40 -25.88
N PRO A 522 10.89 -55.55 -25.06
CA PRO A 522 12.25 -55.64 -25.57
C PRO A 522 12.34 -56.81 -26.56
N PRO A 523 12.85 -56.59 -27.77
CA PRO A 523 12.98 -57.63 -28.78
C PRO A 523 14.00 -58.69 -28.33
N PRO A 524 13.89 -59.93 -28.80
CA PRO A 524 14.80 -61.01 -28.44
C PRO A 524 16.23 -60.81 -28.97
N LEU A 525 16.39 -60.00 -30.02
CA LEU A 525 17.68 -59.68 -30.64
C LEU A 525 17.99 -58.18 -30.46
N GLU A 526 19.21 -57.85 -30.03
CA GLU A 526 19.63 -56.48 -29.73
C GLU A 526 19.59 -55.57 -30.95
N GLU A 527 19.87 -56.08 -32.14
CA GLU A 527 19.86 -55.32 -33.40
C GLU A 527 18.45 -54.84 -33.80
N LEU A 528 17.41 -55.46 -33.24
CA LEU A 528 16.02 -55.04 -33.38
C LEU A 528 15.61 -54.03 -32.31
N THR A 529 16.51 -53.55 -31.45
CA THR A 529 16.19 -52.46 -30.52
C THR A 529 16.22 -51.11 -31.23
N CYS A 530 15.42 -50.16 -30.73
CA CYS A 530 15.49 -48.79 -31.22
C CYS A 530 16.81 -48.15 -30.77
N THR A 531 17.61 -47.65 -31.70
CA THR A 531 18.88 -46.95 -31.43
C THR A 531 18.67 -45.51 -30.93
N LEU A 532 17.45 -44.97 -31.04
CA LEU A 532 17.13 -43.59 -30.67
C LEU A 532 16.82 -43.46 -29.18
N ASP A 533 17.55 -42.59 -28.49
CA ASP A 533 17.22 -42.20 -27.13
C ASP A 533 16.26 -41.00 -27.09
N PHE A 534 14.96 -41.31 -27.05
CA PHE A 534 13.91 -40.29 -26.93
C PHE A 534 13.93 -39.56 -25.58
N HIS A 535 14.60 -40.06 -24.54
CA HIS A 535 14.68 -39.38 -23.24
C HIS A 535 15.55 -38.13 -23.32
N VAL A 536 16.64 -38.16 -24.10
CA VAL A 536 17.46 -36.97 -24.38
C VAL A 536 16.63 -35.91 -25.10
N GLY A 537 15.87 -36.31 -26.12
CA GLY A 537 14.94 -35.43 -26.82
C GLY A 537 13.89 -34.81 -25.87
N LYS A 538 13.30 -35.64 -25.00
CA LYS A 538 12.32 -35.20 -23.99
C LYS A 538 12.96 -34.19 -23.04
N LYS A 539 14.16 -34.47 -22.52
CA LYS A 539 14.91 -33.55 -21.64
C LYS A 539 15.19 -32.20 -22.30
N ASN A 540 15.58 -32.21 -23.59
CA ASN A 540 15.80 -30.99 -24.36
C ASN A 540 14.52 -30.18 -24.54
N LEU A 541 13.38 -30.83 -24.79
CA LEU A 541 12.08 -30.16 -24.83
C LEU A 541 11.75 -29.50 -23.48
N TRP A 542 11.85 -30.22 -22.35
CA TRP A 542 11.60 -29.62 -21.03
C TRP A 542 12.50 -28.42 -20.73
N ALA A 543 13.78 -28.49 -21.11
CA ALA A 543 14.68 -27.36 -21.00
C ALA A 543 14.20 -26.16 -21.83
N LYS A 544 13.71 -26.38 -23.06
CA LYS A 544 13.13 -25.35 -23.92
C LYS A 544 11.85 -24.75 -23.31
N LEU A 545 10.93 -25.57 -22.80
CA LEU A 545 9.69 -25.09 -22.15
C LEU A 545 9.99 -24.27 -20.90
N ASN A 546 10.97 -24.70 -20.09
CA ASN A 546 11.43 -23.95 -18.92
C ASN A 546 12.01 -22.57 -19.29
N ARG A 547 12.69 -22.46 -20.45
CA ARG A 547 13.16 -21.15 -20.95
C ARG A 547 11.97 -20.24 -21.27
N VAL A 548 10.93 -20.77 -21.92
CA VAL A 548 9.69 -20.01 -22.21
C VAL A 548 8.99 -19.59 -20.91
N HIS A 549 8.82 -20.50 -19.96
CA HIS A 549 8.25 -20.19 -18.64
C HIS A 549 8.99 -19.03 -17.94
N ARG A 550 10.33 -19.10 -17.90
CA ARG A 550 11.17 -18.03 -17.32
C ARG A 550 10.98 -16.69 -18.03
N ARG A 551 10.73 -16.70 -19.34
CA ARG A 551 10.44 -15.47 -20.10
C ARG A 551 9.15 -14.81 -19.65
N PHE A 552 8.08 -15.59 -19.51
CA PHE A 552 6.80 -15.10 -18.97
C PHE A 552 6.94 -14.64 -17.52
N ALA A 553 7.68 -15.38 -16.68
CA ALA A 553 7.94 -14.98 -15.30
C ALA A 553 8.67 -13.62 -15.23
N ARG A 554 9.72 -13.42 -16.04
CA ARG A 554 10.44 -12.13 -16.13
C ARG A 554 9.55 -11.01 -16.67
N ALA A 555 8.76 -11.27 -17.72
CA ALA A 555 7.81 -10.29 -18.23
C ALA A 555 6.79 -9.90 -17.16
N ASN A 556 6.31 -10.86 -16.36
CA ASN A 556 5.42 -10.63 -15.24
C ASN A 556 6.08 -9.81 -14.12
N GLU A 557 7.35 -10.08 -13.80
CA GLU A 557 8.13 -9.31 -12.83
C GLU A 557 8.29 -7.85 -13.27
N VAL A 558 8.73 -7.60 -14.50
CA VAL A 558 8.92 -6.25 -15.04
C VAL A 558 7.59 -5.49 -15.12
N SER A 559 6.53 -6.17 -15.56
CA SER A 559 5.18 -5.60 -15.61
C SER A 559 4.66 -5.25 -14.21
N SER A 560 4.90 -6.12 -13.22
CA SER A 560 4.54 -5.89 -11.83
C SER A 560 5.31 -4.70 -11.25
N ALA A 561 6.61 -4.60 -11.52
CA ALA A 561 7.42 -3.48 -11.07
C ALA A 561 6.92 -2.15 -11.63
N LEU A 562 6.66 -2.09 -12.94
CA LEU A 562 6.14 -0.92 -13.63
C LEU A 562 4.77 -0.49 -13.09
N PHE A 563 3.81 -1.41 -13.08
CA PHE A 563 2.46 -1.15 -12.59
C PHE A 563 2.46 -0.66 -11.14
N CYS A 564 3.20 -1.33 -10.26
CA CYS A 564 3.27 -0.96 -8.85
C CYS A 564 3.97 0.39 -8.63
N ALA A 565 5.01 0.69 -9.40
CA ALA A 565 5.71 1.97 -9.31
C ALA A 565 4.84 3.14 -9.76
N GLU A 566 4.07 2.97 -10.84
CA GLU A 566 3.09 3.96 -11.30
C GLU A 566 1.96 4.14 -10.29
N LEU A 567 1.48 3.04 -9.71
CA LEU A 567 0.42 3.05 -8.71
C LEU A 567 0.86 3.86 -7.48
N LEU A 568 2.05 3.57 -6.94
CA LEU A 568 2.59 4.30 -5.78
C LEU A 568 2.85 5.76 -6.12
N ARG A 569 3.39 6.07 -7.30
CA ARG A 569 3.60 7.45 -7.74
C ARG A 569 2.28 8.23 -7.80
N TYR A 570 1.22 7.62 -8.35
CA TYR A 570 -0.10 8.24 -8.41
C TYR A 570 -0.69 8.41 -7.01
N LEU A 571 -0.76 7.34 -6.21
CA LEU A 571 -1.32 7.37 -4.86
C LEU A 571 -0.56 8.34 -3.94
N HIS A 572 0.77 8.41 -4.03
CA HIS A 572 1.58 9.37 -3.26
C HIS A 572 1.27 10.81 -3.65
N SER A 573 1.06 11.09 -4.94
CA SER A 573 0.64 12.43 -5.38
C SER A 573 -0.73 12.84 -4.80
N VAL A 574 -1.64 11.87 -4.63
CA VAL A 574 -2.93 12.07 -3.96
C VAL A 574 -2.72 12.33 -2.48
N VAL A 575 -1.87 11.55 -1.80
CA VAL A 575 -1.50 11.75 -0.39
C VAL A 575 -0.92 13.13 -0.15
N LEU A 576 0.04 13.58 -0.96
CA LEU A 576 0.67 14.89 -0.80
C LEU A 576 -0.37 16.02 -0.89
N ARG A 577 -1.29 15.94 -1.87
CA ARG A 577 -2.38 16.91 -2.01
C ARG A 577 -3.37 16.85 -0.85
N LYS A 578 -3.74 15.65 -0.41
CA LYS A 578 -4.67 15.46 0.70
C LYS A 578 -4.08 15.96 2.01
N SER A 579 -2.79 15.69 2.27
CA SER A 579 -2.11 16.19 3.45
C SER A 579 -2.03 17.71 3.47
N GLN A 580 -1.88 18.38 2.32
CA GLN A 580 -1.97 19.84 2.23
C GLN A 580 -3.38 20.36 2.58
N THR A 581 -4.43 19.74 2.04
CA THR A 581 -5.81 20.16 2.35
C THR A 581 -6.20 19.89 3.80
N ASP A 582 -5.78 18.76 4.35
CA ASP A 582 -6.10 18.37 5.73
C ASP A 582 -5.40 19.28 6.74
N THR A 583 -4.16 19.70 6.46
CA THR A 583 -3.44 20.66 7.32
C THR A 583 -4.06 22.05 7.26
N GLU A 584 -4.50 22.52 6.10
CA GLU A 584 -5.24 23.80 5.94
C GLU A 584 -6.56 23.79 6.73
N VAL A 585 -7.33 22.70 6.67
CA VAL A 585 -8.61 22.56 7.39
C VAL A 585 -8.39 22.50 8.91
N GLN A 586 -7.39 21.74 9.37
CA GLN A 586 -7.03 21.69 10.79
C GLN A 586 -6.52 23.05 11.30
N GLN A 587 -5.80 23.81 10.47
CA GLN A 587 -5.39 25.18 10.79
C GLN A 587 -6.60 26.10 10.95
N GLN A 588 -7.57 26.07 10.02
CA GLN A 588 -8.80 26.85 10.15
C GLN A 588 -9.58 26.47 11.41
N GLN A 589 -9.69 25.18 11.75
CA GLN A 589 -10.35 24.74 12.98
C GLN A 589 -9.61 25.18 14.26
N GLN A 590 -8.28 25.16 14.26
CA GLN A 590 -7.49 25.64 15.41
C GLN A 590 -7.59 27.16 15.58
N GLN A 591 -7.64 27.93 14.49
CA GLN A 591 -7.88 29.37 14.53
C GLN A 591 -9.29 29.71 15.02
N MET A 592 -10.30 28.93 14.62
CA MET A 592 -11.70 29.13 15.00
C MET A 592 -12.00 28.69 16.45
N ARG A 593 -11.20 27.80 17.05
CA ARG A 593 -11.43 27.30 18.42
C ARG A 593 -10.93 28.20 19.54
N GLY A 594 -10.29 29.33 19.25
CA GLY A 594 -9.82 30.27 20.26
C GLY A 594 -8.74 29.66 21.16
N ARG A 595 -7.48 29.98 20.87
CA ARG A 595 -6.34 30.03 21.79
C ARG A 595 -6.48 29.21 23.10
N ALA A 596 -6.16 27.91 23.04
CA ALA A 596 -5.61 27.26 24.23
C ALA A 596 -4.15 27.76 24.35
N GLU A 597 -3.99 28.89 25.05
CA GLU A 597 -2.68 29.36 25.47
C GLU A 597 -2.03 28.25 26.30
N SER A 598 -0.96 27.64 25.77
CA SER A 598 -0.04 26.88 26.60
C SER A 598 0.51 27.86 27.65
N SER A 599 0.15 27.60 28.91
CA SER A 599 0.36 28.47 30.06
C SER A 599 1.83 28.51 30.51
N VAL A 600 2.76 28.91 29.65
CA VAL A 600 4.13 29.26 30.05
C VAL A 600 4.69 30.35 29.12
N MET A 601 4.06 31.51 29.05
CA MET A 601 4.76 32.77 28.74
C MET A 601 3.99 33.93 29.37
N LEU A 602 4.63 34.66 30.28
CA LEU A 602 4.16 35.93 30.80
C LEU A 602 4.10 36.94 29.64
N ILE A 603 2.89 37.24 29.16
CA ILE A 603 2.65 38.23 28.12
C ILE A 603 2.64 39.63 28.75
N ASN A 604 3.67 40.44 28.47
CA ASN A 604 3.54 41.89 28.52
C ASN A 604 2.73 42.34 27.30
N LYS A 605 1.50 42.82 27.52
CA LYS A 605 0.48 43.17 26.51
C LYS A 605 0.79 44.41 25.65
N THR A 606 2.00 44.94 25.67
CA THR A 606 2.34 46.23 25.01
C THR A 606 3.14 46.09 23.71
N SER A 607 3.55 44.89 23.30
CA SER A 607 4.18 44.69 21.98
C SER A 607 3.18 44.05 21.02
N GLY A 608 2.81 44.77 19.96
CA GLY A 608 1.76 44.40 18.99
C GLY A 608 2.09 43.23 18.05
N ASN A 609 3.09 42.39 18.35
CA ASN A 609 3.45 41.26 17.50
C ASN A 609 2.86 39.97 18.07
N ALA A 610 1.99 39.34 17.30
CA ALA A 610 1.38 38.06 17.64
C ALA A 610 2.47 37.00 17.92
N PRO A 611 2.29 36.12 18.92
CA PRO A 611 3.26 35.08 19.20
C PRO A 611 3.35 34.11 18.01
N VAL A 612 4.55 33.97 17.45
CA VAL A 612 4.88 32.97 16.44
C VAL A 612 4.67 31.58 17.06
N ALA A 613 3.75 30.79 16.50
CA ALA A 613 3.46 29.44 16.97
C ALA A 613 4.70 28.54 16.78
N LEU A 614 5.17 27.91 17.87
CA LEU A 614 6.27 26.97 17.84
C LEU A 614 5.83 25.65 17.18
N THR A 615 6.28 25.48 15.93
CA THR A 615 6.36 24.25 15.10
C THR A 615 5.06 23.69 14.50
N ARG A 616 5.05 23.56 13.16
CA ARG A 616 3.96 22.93 12.37
C ARG A 616 4.23 21.45 12.07
N VAL A 617 5.48 21.00 12.30
CA VAL A 617 5.97 19.62 12.01
C VAL A 617 5.10 18.52 12.59
N PRO A 618 4.75 18.53 13.90
CA PRO A 618 4.10 17.37 14.51
C PRO A 618 2.73 17.11 13.87
N LEU A 619 2.01 18.16 13.52
CA LEU A 619 0.72 18.08 12.83
C LEU A 619 0.91 17.62 11.38
N GLU A 620 1.83 18.22 10.62
CA GLU A 620 2.10 17.86 9.23
C GLU A 620 2.60 16.41 9.10
N LEU A 621 3.47 15.95 10.01
CA LEU A 621 3.96 14.57 10.07
C LEU A 621 2.86 13.58 10.47
N LEU A 622 2.02 13.91 11.45
CA LEU A 622 0.92 13.05 11.86
C LEU A 622 -0.11 12.90 10.72
N THR A 623 -0.45 13.99 10.05
CA THR A 623 -1.37 13.99 8.90
C THR A 623 -0.76 13.24 7.71
N TYR A 624 0.53 13.45 7.41
CA TYR A 624 1.22 12.69 6.37
C TYR A 624 1.30 11.20 6.69
N LYS A 625 1.60 10.83 7.94
CA LYS A 625 1.60 9.43 8.40
C LYS A 625 0.24 8.78 8.19
N ASN A 626 -0.84 9.39 8.69
CA ASN A 626 -2.19 8.81 8.58
C ASN A 626 -2.62 8.62 7.11
N ASN A 627 -2.33 9.61 6.26
CA ASN A 627 -2.63 9.51 4.84
C ASN A 627 -1.74 8.48 4.12
N LEU A 628 -0.49 8.29 4.56
CA LEU A 628 0.42 7.28 4.04
C LEU A 628 0.01 5.86 4.46
N GLU A 629 -0.50 5.65 5.68
CA GLU A 629 -1.08 4.37 6.11
C GLU A 629 -2.31 4.00 5.26
N ALA A 630 -3.20 4.95 5.00
CA ALA A 630 -4.35 4.75 4.11
C ALA A 630 -3.92 4.41 2.67
N MET A 631 -2.86 5.05 2.19
CA MET A 631 -2.27 4.79 0.88
C MET A 631 -1.68 3.38 0.77
N ILE A 632 -0.98 2.90 1.82
CA ILE A 632 -0.42 1.54 1.86
C ILE A 632 -1.54 0.50 1.82
N SER A 633 -2.63 0.71 2.57
CA SER A 633 -3.81 -0.16 2.52
C SER A 633 -4.42 -0.23 1.11
N GLN A 634 -4.63 0.94 0.48
CA GLN A 634 -5.13 1.02 -0.90
C GLN A 634 -4.18 0.36 -1.91
N TYR A 635 -2.87 0.54 -1.72
CA TYR A 635 -1.85 -0.09 -2.55
C TYR A 635 -1.92 -1.61 -2.45
N HIS A 636 -1.93 -2.19 -1.24
CA HIS A 636 -2.03 -3.64 -1.07
C HIS A 636 -3.33 -4.22 -1.67
N PHE A 637 -4.42 -3.45 -1.63
CA PHE A 637 -5.68 -3.88 -2.23
C PHE A 637 -5.65 -3.93 -3.76
N VAL A 638 -4.99 -2.96 -4.41
CA VAL A 638 -4.98 -2.83 -5.88
C VAL A 638 -3.78 -3.52 -6.53
N ALA A 639 -2.60 -3.44 -5.90
CA ALA A 639 -1.33 -3.95 -6.42
C ALA A 639 -1.40 -5.46 -6.72
N ARG A 640 -0.64 -5.90 -7.72
CA ARG A 640 -0.63 -7.30 -8.17
C ARG A 640 0.74 -7.71 -8.74
N GLY A 641 1.05 -9.00 -8.62
CA GLY A 641 2.26 -9.62 -9.14
C GLY A 641 3.41 -9.73 -8.12
N PRO A 642 4.58 -10.26 -8.56
CA PRO A 642 5.66 -10.65 -7.66
C PRO A 642 6.43 -9.48 -7.04
N GLN A 643 6.38 -8.28 -7.64
CA GLN A 643 7.22 -7.14 -7.21
C GLN A 643 6.52 -6.20 -6.22
N VAL A 644 5.30 -6.54 -5.77
CA VAL A 644 4.47 -5.69 -4.90
C VAL A 644 5.21 -5.24 -3.64
N ALA A 645 5.84 -6.16 -2.92
CA ALA A 645 6.55 -5.84 -1.68
C ALA A 645 7.87 -5.09 -1.93
N ALA A 646 8.64 -5.50 -2.95
CA ALA A 646 9.94 -4.90 -3.27
C ALA A 646 9.79 -3.43 -3.71
N VAL A 647 8.81 -3.14 -4.56
CA VAL A 647 8.51 -1.77 -5.02
C VAL A 647 8.04 -0.89 -3.87
N LEU A 648 7.18 -1.42 -2.99
CA LEU A 648 6.75 -0.68 -1.79
C LEU A 648 7.94 -0.36 -0.88
N ALA A 649 8.81 -1.32 -0.60
CA ALA A 649 10.02 -1.10 0.20
C ALA A 649 10.93 -0.03 -0.44
N GLY A 650 11.12 -0.08 -1.76
CA GLY A 650 11.86 0.94 -2.50
C GLY A 650 11.21 2.34 -2.40
N PHE A 651 9.89 2.42 -2.47
CA PHE A 651 9.14 3.65 -2.31
C PHE A 651 9.26 4.25 -0.89
N LEU A 652 9.18 3.43 0.16
CA LEU A 652 9.36 3.88 1.54
C LEU A 652 10.79 4.38 1.77
N ASN A 653 11.80 3.67 1.26
CA ASN A 653 13.21 4.02 1.45
C ASN A 653 13.68 5.22 0.63
N GLY A 654 13.02 5.51 -0.50
CA GLY A 654 13.39 6.60 -1.41
C GLY A 654 12.43 7.81 -1.29
N PRO A 655 11.33 7.83 -2.05
CA PRO A 655 10.34 8.92 -2.06
C PRO A 655 9.87 9.39 -0.67
N VAL A 656 9.47 8.48 0.22
CA VAL A 656 8.95 8.85 1.54
C VAL A 656 10.06 9.43 2.41
N ARG A 657 11.23 8.80 2.43
CA ARG A 657 12.42 9.32 3.12
C ARG A 657 12.79 10.73 2.65
N ARG A 658 12.81 10.97 1.34
CA ARG A 658 13.08 12.31 0.78
C ARG A 658 12.03 13.34 1.20
N GLN A 659 10.75 12.95 1.22
CA GLN A 659 9.69 13.83 1.69
C GLN A 659 9.84 14.17 3.18
N LEU A 660 10.18 13.20 4.02
CA LEU A 660 10.45 13.44 5.44
C LEU A 660 11.65 14.37 5.62
N GLN A 661 12.74 14.15 4.88
CA GLN A 661 13.91 15.05 4.89
C GLN A 661 13.55 16.48 4.48
N LEU A 662 12.69 16.63 3.48
CA LEU A 662 12.22 17.94 3.02
C LEU A 662 11.38 18.64 4.09
N LEU A 663 10.46 17.93 4.75
CA LEU A 663 9.66 18.48 5.86
C LEU A 663 10.54 18.86 7.05
N THR A 664 11.54 18.04 7.41
CA THR A 664 12.48 18.36 8.48
C THR A 664 13.35 19.56 8.16
N GLN A 665 13.80 19.69 6.90
CA GLN A 665 14.60 20.84 6.48
C GLN A 665 13.79 22.13 6.54
N GLN A 666 12.54 22.10 6.03
CA GLN A 666 11.66 23.27 6.09
C GLN A 666 11.41 23.76 7.52
N GLU A 667 11.35 22.86 8.49
CA GLU A 667 11.16 23.22 9.90
C GLU A 667 12.45 23.67 10.58
N TYR A 668 13.60 23.09 10.21
CA TYR A 668 14.89 23.61 10.62
C TYR A 668 15.06 25.06 10.14
N ASP A 669 14.74 25.35 8.87
CA ASP A 669 14.82 26.70 8.29
C ASP A 669 13.88 27.67 9.01
N ARG A 670 12.64 27.24 9.33
CA ARG A 670 11.67 28.04 10.12
C ARG A 670 12.16 28.31 11.54
N PHE A 671 12.71 27.30 12.20
CA PHE A 671 13.23 27.41 13.56
C PHE A 671 14.45 28.33 13.60
N SER A 672 15.39 28.19 12.65
CA SER A 672 16.54 29.08 12.50
C SER A 672 16.08 30.52 12.34
N ALA A 673 15.14 30.80 11.43
CA ALA A 673 14.62 32.14 11.23
C ALA A 673 13.95 32.72 12.50
N ALA A 674 13.25 31.89 13.28
CA ALA A 674 12.67 32.33 14.55
C ALA A 674 13.73 32.59 15.63
N CYS A 675 14.81 31.81 15.66
CA CYS A 675 15.96 32.07 16.51
C CYS A 675 16.63 33.39 16.13
N ASP A 676 16.91 33.60 14.84
CA ASP A 676 17.51 34.83 14.32
C ASP A 676 16.65 36.07 14.69
N GLU A 677 15.32 35.97 14.58
CA GLU A 677 14.39 37.04 14.99
C GLU A 677 14.45 37.31 16.51
N LYS A 678 14.58 36.26 17.33
CA LYS A 678 14.68 36.40 18.78
C LYS A 678 16.03 36.93 19.22
N GLU A 679 17.12 36.52 18.58
CA GLU A 679 18.46 37.07 18.81
C GLU A 679 18.49 38.55 18.48
N HIS A 680 17.96 38.95 17.32
CA HIS A 680 17.84 40.36 16.95
C HIS A 680 17.01 41.15 17.98
N ARG A 681 15.92 40.56 18.49
CA ARG A 681 15.11 41.21 19.52
C ARG A 681 15.82 41.33 20.86
N VAL A 682 16.71 40.39 21.21
CA VAL A 682 17.56 40.48 22.40
C VAL A 682 18.56 41.61 22.24
N GLU A 683 19.22 41.71 21.09
CA GLU A 683 20.14 42.82 20.78
C GLU A 683 19.46 44.19 20.91
N GLU A 684 18.26 44.35 20.34
CA GLU A 684 17.46 45.58 20.47
C GLU A 684 17.13 45.91 21.94
N LEU A 685 16.82 44.89 22.76
CA LEU A 685 16.52 45.05 24.18
C LEU A 685 17.77 45.38 25.00
N GLU A 686 18.92 44.79 24.67
CA GLU A 686 20.21 45.09 25.29
C GLU A 686 20.66 46.53 24.97
N GLU A 687 20.47 46.99 23.73
CA GLU A 687 20.73 48.38 23.36
C GLU A 687 19.80 49.34 24.12
N ALA A 688 18.50 49.02 24.21
CA ALA A 688 17.54 49.79 24.98
C ALA A 688 17.89 49.83 26.48
N LEU A 689 18.34 48.71 27.05
CA LEU A 689 18.83 48.64 28.44
C LEU A 689 20.07 49.52 28.62
N GLY A 690 21.07 49.41 27.75
CA GLY A 690 22.27 50.23 27.81
C GLY A 690 21.98 51.73 27.66
N ASN A 691 20.97 52.10 26.87
CA ASN A 691 20.47 53.47 26.78
C ASN A 691 19.83 53.93 28.11
N GLN A 692 19.01 53.09 28.75
CA GLN A 692 18.43 53.40 30.06
C GLN A 692 19.47 53.47 31.17
N GLU A 693 20.48 52.59 31.19
CA GLU A 693 21.57 52.64 32.15
C GLU A 693 22.39 53.93 32.02
N ARG A 694 22.69 54.37 30.80
CA ARG A 694 23.33 55.66 30.53
C ARG A 694 22.48 56.83 31.04
N GLN A 695 21.16 56.77 30.84
CA GLN A 695 20.23 57.77 31.37
C GLN A 695 20.24 57.82 32.90
N VAL A 696 20.23 56.66 33.57
CA VAL A 696 20.33 56.57 35.03
C VAL A 696 21.67 57.12 35.52
N GLN A 697 22.79 56.78 34.88
CA GLN A 697 24.10 57.34 35.23
C GLN A 697 24.18 58.86 35.07
N GLN A 698 23.49 59.40 34.06
CA GLN A 698 23.41 60.85 33.88
C GLN A 698 22.58 61.51 34.98
N ILE A 699 21.43 60.92 35.35
CA ILE A 699 20.60 61.40 36.46
C ILE A 699 21.35 61.33 37.80
N THR A 700 22.11 60.25 38.06
CA THR A 700 22.88 60.13 39.30
C THR A 700 24.01 61.14 39.39
N LYS A 701 24.70 61.44 38.27
CA LYS A 701 25.67 62.54 38.20
C LYS A 701 25.03 63.89 38.48
N THR A 702 23.91 64.21 37.83
CA THR A 702 23.21 65.48 38.08
C THR A 702 22.74 65.58 39.54
N ASN A 703 22.24 64.49 40.12
CA ASN A 703 21.84 64.48 41.53
C ASN A 703 23.04 64.71 42.46
N ALA A 704 24.20 64.13 42.17
CA ALA A 704 25.42 64.35 42.94
C ALA A 704 25.89 65.81 42.87
N GLU A 705 25.76 66.45 41.70
CA GLU A 705 26.04 67.89 41.52
C GLU A 705 25.07 68.76 42.33
N TRP A 706 23.76 68.46 42.26
CA TRP A 706 22.75 69.14 43.08
C TRP A 706 23.02 68.99 44.58
N SER A 707 23.32 67.78 45.06
CA SER A 707 23.68 67.54 46.46
C SER A 707 24.99 68.21 46.89
N ARG A 708 25.87 68.58 45.95
CA ARG A 708 27.07 69.35 46.23
C ARG A 708 26.72 70.84 46.35
N GLN A 709 25.94 71.38 45.42
CA GLN A 709 25.47 72.77 45.46
C GLN A 709 24.64 73.04 46.72
N GLU A 710 23.80 72.09 47.13
CA GLU A 710 23.02 72.18 48.37
C GLU A 710 23.94 72.25 49.60
N ARG A 711 25.01 71.45 49.65
CA ARG A 711 26.00 71.50 50.73
C ARG A 711 26.78 72.81 50.76
N GLU A 712 27.20 73.32 49.60
CA GLU A 712 27.88 74.61 49.49
C GLU A 712 26.97 75.76 49.97
N ALA A 713 25.70 75.76 49.57
CA ALA A 713 24.71 76.74 50.04
C ALA A 713 24.44 76.67 51.54
N ILE A 714 24.38 75.46 52.14
CA ILE A 714 24.25 75.29 53.60
C ILE A 714 25.44 75.93 54.32
N VAL A 715 26.67 75.72 53.84
CA VAL A 715 27.88 76.29 54.45
C VAL A 715 27.88 77.82 54.36
N GLU A 716 27.46 78.40 53.23
CA GLU A 716 27.33 79.85 53.09
C GLU A 716 26.29 80.43 54.06
N ILE A 717 25.16 79.75 54.24
CA ILE A 717 24.13 80.15 55.22
C ILE A 717 24.70 80.07 56.65
N GLU A 718 25.41 78.99 57.01
CA GLU A 718 26.02 78.85 58.33
C GLU A 718 27.06 79.95 58.61
N GLN A 719 27.87 80.32 57.61
CA GLN A 719 28.83 81.43 57.72
C GLN A 719 28.12 82.77 57.93
N ALA A 720 27.10 83.08 57.13
CA ALA A 720 26.32 84.31 57.28
C ALA A 720 25.63 84.40 58.65
N HIS A 721 25.12 83.27 59.16
CA HIS A 721 24.55 83.19 60.51
C HIS A 721 25.60 83.41 61.60
N ALA A 722 26.81 82.87 61.46
CA ALA A 722 27.90 83.10 62.41
C ALA A 722 28.36 84.57 62.42
N GLU A 723 28.41 85.23 61.27
CA GLU A 723 28.71 86.66 61.16
C GLU A 723 27.64 87.53 61.83
N GLN A 724 26.36 87.21 61.62
CA GLN A 724 25.25 87.89 62.29
C GLN A 724 25.30 87.72 63.82
N LEU A 725 25.62 86.51 64.31
CA LEU A 725 25.80 86.25 65.74
C LEU A 725 26.95 87.09 66.32
N ASN A 726 28.09 87.15 65.63
CA ASN A 726 29.24 87.96 66.06
C ASN A 726 28.93 89.46 66.07
N SER A 727 28.17 89.95 65.08
CA SER A 727 27.70 91.34 65.04
C SER A 727 26.78 91.67 66.22
N LEU A 728 25.81 90.80 66.51
CA LEU A 728 24.90 90.96 67.65
C LEU A 728 25.65 90.90 68.99
N GLN A 729 26.61 90.00 69.16
CA GLN A 729 27.46 89.95 70.35
C GLN A 729 28.32 91.23 70.51
N GLY A 730 28.81 91.79 69.41
CA GLY A 730 29.53 93.07 69.40
C GLY A 730 28.63 94.24 69.81
N ALA A 731 27.39 94.28 69.32
CA ALA A 731 26.40 95.28 69.73
C ALA A 731 26.07 95.17 71.23
N LEU A 732 25.92 93.95 71.74
CA LEU A 732 25.66 93.67 73.16
C LEU A 732 26.80 94.18 74.06
N ARG A 733 28.06 93.89 73.70
CA ARG A 733 29.23 94.41 74.43
C ARG A 733 29.30 95.94 74.42
N ASN A 734 28.98 96.59 73.30
CA ASN A 734 28.92 98.05 73.23
C ASN A 734 27.84 98.61 74.16
N THR A 735 26.66 97.99 74.23
CA THR A 735 25.62 98.42 75.18
C THR A 735 26.02 98.19 76.64
N GLU A 736 26.71 97.10 76.96
CA GLU A 736 27.26 96.86 78.31
C GLU A 736 28.27 97.94 78.71
N THR A 737 29.13 98.39 77.79
CA THR A 737 30.08 99.48 78.07
C THR A 737 29.41 100.84 78.27
N GLN A 738 28.31 101.13 77.56
CA GLN A 738 27.53 102.36 77.74
C GLN A 738 26.78 102.38 79.09
N VAL A 739 26.31 101.21 79.56
CA VAL A 739 25.71 101.06 80.89
C VAL A 739 26.76 101.26 81.98
N ALA A 740 27.98 100.74 81.80
CA ALA A 740 29.07 100.91 82.74
C ALA A 740 29.53 102.37 82.88
N SER A 741 29.57 103.15 81.78
CA SER A 741 29.87 104.58 81.84
C SER A 741 28.78 105.39 82.53
N ALA A 742 27.51 105.07 82.28
CA ALA A 742 26.38 105.74 82.94
C ALA A 742 26.35 105.50 84.47
N LEU A 743 26.80 104.31 84.93
CA LEU A 743 26.93 103.97 86.35
C LEU A 743 28.07 104.74 87.04
N ALA A 744 29.18 105.01 86.34
CA ALA A 744 30.30 105.79 86.88
C ALA A 744 29.93 107.27 87.09
N ASP A 745 29.18 107.86 86.15
CA ASP A 745 28.69 109.25 86.26
C ASP A 745 27.71 109.43 87.42
N GLN A 746 26.89 108.41 87.71
CA GLN A 746 25.96 108.43 88.84
C GLN A 746 26.68 108.45 90.21
N GLN A 747 27.86 107.82 90.32
CA GLN A 747 28.63 107.77 91.57
C GLN A 747 29.41 109.07 91.84
N ALA A 748 29.88 109.76 90.79
CA ALA A 748 30.56 111.06 90.92
C ALA A 748 29.61 112.18 91.39
N LEU A 749 28.35 112.17 90.93
CA LEU A 749 27.33 113.14 91.33
C LEU A 749 26.86 112.96 92.78
N TYR A 750 26.91 111.74 93.33
CA TYR A 750 26.49 111.41 94.70
C TYR A 750 27.47 111.90 95.79
N GLN A 751 28.77 111.97 95.49
CA GLN A 751 29.78 112.41 96.46
C GLN A 751 29.88 113.94 96.57
N SER A 752 29.60 114.67 95.48
CA SER A 752 29.60 116.14 95.46
C SER A 752 28.38 116.78 96.15
N THR A 753 27.26 116.05 96.30
CA THR A 753 25.99 116.59 96.81
C THR A 753 25.80 116.41 98.33
N MET A 754 26.50 115.46 98.97
CA MET A 754 26.37 115.18 100.41
C MET A 754 27.10 116.14 101.35
N GLN A 755 28.12 116.88 100.89
CA GLN A 755 28.84 117.86 101.73
C GLN A 755 28.15 119.25 101.78
N ALA A 756 27.28 119.57 100.82
CA ALA A 756 26.64 120.88 100.70
C ALA A 756 25.23 120.97 101.35
N THR A 757 24.59 119.85 101.66
CA THR A 757 23.16 119.77 102.08
C THR A 757 22.95 119.45 103.57
N ARG A 758 23.99 119.60 104.40
CA ARG A 758 23.95 119.38 105.86
C ARG A 758 23.76 120.66 106.70
N ARG A 759 23.41 121.81 106.08
CA ARG A 759 23.35 123.12 106.77
C ARG A 759 22.09 123.97 106.55
N THR A 760 21.05 123.50 105.88
CA THR A 760 19.87 124.35 105.66
C THR A 760 18.58 123.55 105.67
N ILE A 761 17.97 123.52 106.88
CA ILE A 761 16.51 123.51 107.11
C ILE A 761 15.91 122.09 107.10
N ASP A 762 15.65 121.38 108.20
CA ASP A 762 14.87 121.74 109.41
C ASP A 762 13.93 122.92 109.21
N THR A 763 12.64 122.61 108.97
CA THR A 763 11.47 123.50 108.88
C THR A 763 10.94 123.84 107.48
N VAL A 764 10.49 122.84 106.72
CA VAL A 764 9.11 122.93 106.16
C VAL A 764 8.41 121.59 106.40
N ASP A 765 7.69 121.61 107.50
CA ASP A 765 6.83 120.58 108.06
C ASP A 765 5.59 120.36 107.16
N LYS A 766 5.12 119.11 107.09
CA LYS A 766 3.71 118.71 106.84
C LYS A 766 3.03 119.19 105.54
N VAL A 767 3.08 118.38 104.47
CA VAL A 767 1.86 118.11 103.66
C VAL A 767 1.89 116.69 103.07
N ALA A 768 0.94 115.87 103.53
CA ALA A 768 0.31 114.71 102.89
C ALA A 768 1.11 113.40 102.78
N ASP A 769 1.17 112.61 103.85
CA ASP A 769 0.17 111.54 104.07
C ASP A 769 -1.27 111.93 103.75
N LYS A 770 -1.84 111.34 102.69
CA LYS A 770 -3.29 111.17 102.51
C LYS A 770 -3.55 110.19 101.37
N GLY A 771 -4.23 109.08 101.66
CA GLY A 771 -4.80 108.27 100.58
C GLY A 771 -5.19 106.83 100.86
N ARG A 772 -5.57 106.44 102.08
CA ARG A 772 -6.33 105.20 102.31
C ARG A 772 -7.80 105.48 102.70
N VAL A 773 -8.40 106.49 102.07
CA VAL A 773 -9.83 106.77 102.16
C VAL A 773 -10.46 106.38 100.83
N VAL A 774 -11.36 105.39 100.87
CA VAL A 774 -12.08 104.93 99.68
C VAL A 774 -13.52 105.41 99.81
N SER A 775 -13.97 106.19 98.83
CA SER A 775 -15.33 106.73 98.81
C SER A 775 -16.02 106.40 97.48
N GLY A 776 -17.33 106.19 97.54
CA GLY A 776 -18.13 105.92 96.35
C GLY A 776 -19.56 105.53 96.67
N TYR A 777 -20.37 105.40 95.62
CA TYR A 777 -21.78 105.10 95.78
C TYR A 777 -22.05 103.60 95.92
N LEU A 778 -22.85 103.23 96.91
CA LEU A 778 -23.40 101.89 97.05
C LEU A 778 -24.90 101.97 97.29
N GLU A 779 -25.66 101.06 96.68
CA GLU A 779 -27.08 100.91 96.95
C GLU A 779 -27.28 100.02 98.17
N ARG A 780 -27.91 100.55 99.22
CA ARG A 780 -28.22 99.79 100.43
C ARG A 780 -29.66 99.30 100.39
N TYR A 781 -29.84 98.08 100.87
CA TYR A 781 -31.17 97.52 101.10
C TYR A 781 -31.77 98.08 102.41
N GLU A 782 -32.80 98.93 102.30
CA GLU A 782 -33.55 99.40 103.46
C GLU A 782 -34.87 98.62 103.59
N LYS A 783 -35.11 98.09 104.79
CA LYS A 783 -36.37 97.46 105.16
C LYS A 783 -37.31 98.55 105.68
N GLY A 784 -38.03 99.21 104.79
CA GLY A 784 -39.00 100.26 105.14
C GLY A 784 -40.19 99.71 105.93
N HIS A 785 -40.70 100.48 106.89
CA HIS A 785 -41.94 100.18 107.60
C HIS A 785 -43.11 100.10 106.62
N VAL A 786 -43.80 98.95 106.63
CA VAL A 786 -45.17 98.69 106.17
C VAL A 786 -45.50 99.27 104.77
N PHE A 787 -45.20 98.48 103.72
CA PHE A 787 -45.61 98.62 102.30
C PHE A 787 -44.75 99.40 101.27
N SER A 788 -43.40 99.44 101.37
CA SER A 788 -42.54 99.43 100.16
C SER A 788 -41.09 99.02 100.47
N SER A 789 -40.50 98.13 99.65
CA SER A 789 -39.06 97.78 99.68
C SER A 789 -38.37 98.39 98.47
N ARG A 790 -37.36 99.24 98.68
CA ARG A 790 -36.58 99.88 97.61
C ARG A 790 -35.10 99.88 97.94
N TRP A 791 -34.27 99.59 96.94
CA TRP A 791 -32.84 99.87 97.00
C TRP A 791 -32.64 101.37 96.88
N ARG A 792 -31.85 101.95 97.78
CA ARG A 792 -31.52 103.38 97.74
C ARG A 792 -30.02 103.56 97.67
N GLN A 793 -29.58 104.40 96.75
CA GLN A 793 -28.18 104.72 96.55
C GLN A 793 -27.75 105.77 97.58
N TYR A 794 -26.69 105.47 98.31
CA TYR A 794 -26.07 106.38 99.26
C TYR A 794 -24.57 106.50 98.94
N PHE A 795 -23.95 107.58 99.41
CA PHE A 795 -22.53 107.78 99.27
C PHE A 795 -21.83 107.29 100.54
N TYR A 796 -20.93 106.33 100.38
CA TYR A 796 -20.21 105.71 101.48
C TYR A 796 -18.75 106.13 101.47
N VAL A 797 -18.23 106.37 102.67
CA VAL A 797 -16.81 106.66 102.90
C VAL A 797 -16.29 105.65 103.91
N LEU A 798 -15.30 104.86 103.45
CA LEU A 798 -14.58 103.90 104.26
C LEU A 798 -13.23 104.49 104.63
N ASP A 799 -13.08 104.78 105.92
CA ASP A 799 -11.82 105.24 106.51
C ASP A 799 -11.33 104.19 107.51
N HIS A 800 -10.22 103.54 107.17
CA HIS A 800 -9.65 102.37 107.85
C HIS A 800 -10.64 101.20 108.06
N ALA A 801 -11.41 101.22 109.15
CA ALA A 801 -12.39 100.18 109.49
C ALA A 801 -13.79 100.76 109.80
N THR A 802 -13.97 102.08 109.66
CA THR A 802 -15.22 102.78 109.97
C THR A 802 -15.94 103.17 108.68
N LEU A 803 -17.16 102.68 108.51
CA LEU A 803 -18.00 102.99 107.36
C LEU A 803 -19.01 104.07 107.74
N THR A 804 -18.97 105.20 107.03
CA THR A 804 -19.89 106.33 107.19
C THR A 804 -20.80 106.47 105.98
N CYS A 805 -22.07 106.82 106.22
CA CYS A 805 -23.11 106.93 105.20
C CYS A 805 -23.57 108.38 105.04
N TYR A 806 -23.61 108.85 103.81
CA TYR A 806 -24.13 110.18 103.43
C TYR A 806 -25.24 110.03 102.38
N LYS A 807 -26.22 110.95 102.40
CA LYS A 807 -27.33 110.93 101.43
C LYS A 807 -26.87 111.04 99.97
N SER A 808 -25.78 111.77 99.71
CA SER A 808 -25.18 111.98 98.40
C SER A 808 -23.71 112.36 98.54
N LYS A 809 -22.93 112.33 97.45
CA LYS A 809 -21.54 112.81 97.43
C LYS A 809 -21.43 114.28 97.83
N SER A 810 -22.37 115.12 97.36
CA SER A 810 -22.42 116.54 97.75
C SER A 810 -22.53 116.74 99.26
N ALA A 811 -23.34 115.93 99.94
CA ALA A 811 -23.49 116.01 101.40
C ALA A 811 -22.21 115.66 102.18
N TYR A 812 -21.35 114.79 101.61
CA TYR A 812 -20.03 114.49 102.18
C TYR A 812 -19.03 115.64 101.93
N GLU A 813 -18.99 116.17 100.71
CA GLU A 813 -18.07 117.26 100.33
C GLU A 813 -18.37 118.57 101.06
N GLU A 814 -19.65 118.84 101.36
CA GLU A 814 -20.11 119.99 102.15
C GLU A 814 -19.94 119.81 103.68
N ARG A 815 -19.33 118.71 104.14
CA ARG A 815 -19.12 118.35 105.56
C ARG A 815 -20.40 118.31 106.40
N GLY A 816 -21.52 117.88 105.82
CA GLY A 816 -22.76 117.66 106.56
C GLY A 816 -22.64 116.53 107.60
N PRO A 817 -23.51 116.47 108.62
CA PRO A 817 -23.52 115.35 109.56
C PRO A 817 -23.84 114.03 108.83
N PRO A 818 -23.23 112.89 109.22
CA PRO A 818 -23.49 111.61 108.58
C PRO A 818 -24.96 111.23 108.74
N PHE A 819 -25.54 110.67 107.68
CA PHE A 819 -26.97 110.33 107.62
C PHE A 819 -27.36 109.31 108.70
N GLU A 820 -26.42 108.45 109.08
CA GLU A 820 -26.56 107.47 110.15
C GLU A 820 -25.30 107.42 111.01
N ARG A 821 -25.41 106.80 112.20
CA ARG A 821 -24.25 106.61 113.08
C ARG A 821 -23.16 105.79 112.36
N PRO A 822 -21.88 106.19 112.45
CA PRO A 822 -20.78 105.43 111.86
C PRO A 822 -20.76 103.98 112.33
N VAL A 823 -20.57 103.04 111.39
CA VAL A 823 -20.52 101.60 111.70
C VAL A 823 -19.09 101.11 111.54
N SER A 824 -18.48 100.61 112.61
CA SER A 824 -17.22 99.89 112.50
C SER A 824 -17.46 98.47 111.97
N ILE A 825 -16.78 98.12 110.87
CA ILE A 825 -16.91 96.84 110.17
C ILE A 825 -15.73 95.89 110.43
N SER A 826 -14.87 96.21 111.41
CA SER A 826 -13.82 95.29 111.88
C SER A 826 -14.43 93.96 112.35
N GLY A 827 -13.83 92.84 111.93
CA GLY A 827 -14.30 91.49 112.27
C GLY A 827 -15.55 91.00 111.53
N TYR A 828 -16.14 91.77 110.61
CA TYR A 828 -17.28 91.30 109.79
C TYR A 828 -16.81 90.30 108.72
N SER A 829 -17.66 89.35 108.35
CA SER A 829 -17.41 88.41 107.24
C SER A 829 -18.15 88.86 105.97
N ILE A 830 -17.45 88.79 104.83
CA ILE A 830 -17.99 89.26 103.54
C ILE A 830 -18.43 88.07 102.71
N VAL A 831 -19.73 87.99 102.41
CA VAL A 831 -20.35 86.88 101.67
C VAL A 831 -20.78 87.36 100.29
N ARG A 832 -20.22 86.72 99.25
CA ARG A 832 -20.60 86.94 97.85
C ARG A 832 -21.92 86.22 97.56
N SER A 833 -22.89 86.92 96.96
CA SER A 833 -24.15 86.30 96.52
C SER A 833 -23.92 85.45 95.26
N ARG A 834 -24.46 84.23 95.20
CA ARG A 834 -24.36 83.31 94.03
C ARG A 834 -25.40 83.59 92.93
N THR A 835 -26.38 84.45 93.17
CA THR A 835 -27.56 84.67 92.30
C THR A 835 -27.66 86.08 91.71
N ASP A 836 -26.79 87.02 92.09
CA ASP A 836 -26.76 88.39 91.54
C ASP A 836 -25.35 88.95 91.72
N ASP A 837 -24.66 89.13 90.60
CA ASP A 837 -23.22 89.42 90.58
C ASP A 837 -22.84 90.82 91.05
N LEU A 838 -23.81 91.66 91.42
CA LEU A 838 -23.55 93.00 91.94
C LEU A 838 -23.76 93.10 93.47
N LYS A 839 -24.26 92.05 94.12
CA LYS A 839 -24.61 92.06 95.56
C LYS A 839 -23.44 91.66 96.46
N ILE A 840 -23.22 92.47 97.50
CA ILE A 840 -22.23 92.28 98.56
C ILE A 840 -22.98 92.22 99.91
N LYS A 841 -22.75 91.17 100.70
CA LYS A 841 -23.32 91.03 102.06
C LYS A 841 -22.21 91.11 103.10
N VAL A 842 -22.34 92.01 104.06
CA VAL A 842 -21.39 92.20 105.17
C VAL A 842 -22.08 91.72 106.45
N VAL A 843 -21.58 90.62 107.01
CA VAL A 843 -22.23 89.86 108.08
C VAL A 843 -21.44 90.03 109.39
N PRO A 844 -22.07 90.54 110.47
CA PRO A 844 -21.38 90.73 111.74
C PRO A 844 -21.00 89.39 112.40
N PRO A 845 -19.92 89.35 113.19
CA PRO A 845 -19.47 88.15 113.88
C PRO A 845 -20.34 87.81 115.12
N GLU A 846 -21.02 88.78 115.71
CA GLU A 846 -21.81 88.61 116.95
C GLU A 846 -23.31 88.88 116.70
N ALA A 847 -24.16 88.01 117.26
CA ALA A 847 -25.62 88.10 117.14
C ALA A 847 -26.15 89.33 117.90
N GLY A 848 -26.53 90.39 117.17
CA GLY A 848 -27.03 91.64 117.73
C GLY A 848 -26.62 92.90 116.95
N ARG A 849 -25.56 92.82 116.13
CA ARG A 849 -25.20 93.89 115.17
C ARG A 849 -25.90 93.70 113.82
N GLN A 850 -26.15 94.79 113.11
CA GLN A 850 -26.98 94.80 111.89
C GLN A 850 -26.23 94.22 110.69
N MET A 851 -26.85 93.26 109.98
CA MET A 851 -26.35 92.76 108.69
C MET A 851 -26.58 93.80 107.60
N LEU A 852 -25.51 94.22 106.91
CA LEU A 852 -25.58 95.21 105.83
C LEU A 852 -25.54 94.52 104.46
N ARG A 853 -26.42 94.94 103.55
CA ARG A 853 -26.53 94.40 102.18
C ARG A 853 -26.39 95.54 101.18
N PHE A 854 -25.37 95.46 100.35
CA PHE A 854 -25.01 96.45 99.34
C PHE A 854 -25.13 95.90 97.93
N ARG A 855 -25.38 96.78 96.96
CA ARG A 855 -25.22 96.54 95.53
C ARG A 855 -24.28 97.59 94.95
N ALA A 856 -23.24 97.15 94.24
CA ALA A 856 -22.28 98.06 93.60
C ALA A 856 -22.77 98.46 92.19
N PRO A 857 -22.66 99.73 91.78
CA PRO A 857 -22.92 100.16 90.40
C PRO A 857 -21.90 99.52 89.43
N ALA A 858 -22.33 99.19 88.21
CA ALA A 858 -21.51 98.47 87.22
C ALA A 858 -20.18 99.18 86.84
N SER A 859 -20.08 100.50 87.02
CA SER A 859 -18.95 101.33 86.57
C SER A 859 -17.69 101.29 87.45
N VAL A 860 -17.75 100.78 88.70
CA VAL A 860 -16.62 100.85 89.67
C VAL A 860 -16.09 99.47 90.08
N GLY A 861 -16.64 98.39 89.53
CA GLY A 861 -16.16 97.02 89.75
C GLY A 861 -16.40 96.52 91.18
N ARG A 862 -17.29 95.53 91.34
CA ARG A 862 -17.56 94.85 92.62
C ARG A 862 -16.30 94.37 93.33
N GLU A 863 -15.30 93.93 92.56
CA GLU A 863 -14.05 93.39 93.10
C GLU A 863 -13.24 94.43 93.88
N THR A 864 -13.26 95.69 93.46
CA THR A 864 -12.58 96.79 94.14
C THR A 864 -13.15 97.00 95.54
N TRP A 865 -14.48 97.05 95.68
CA TRP A 865 -15.15 97.19 96.97
C TRP A 865 -14.98 95.94 97.86
N ILE A 866 -15.02 94.74 97.27
CA ILE A 866 -14.78 93.50 98.04
C ILE A 866 -13.36 93.47 98.59
N LYS A 867 -12.33 93.78 97.78
CA LYS A 867 -10.93 93.77 98.24
C LYS A 867 -10.73 94.73 99.40
N ARG A 868 -11.31 95.94 99.33
CA ARG A 868 -11.19 96.95 100.37
C ARG A 868 -11.98 96.63 101.64
N PHE A 869 -13.18 96.04 101.51
CA PHE A 869 -13.89 95.54 102.69
C PHE A 869 -13.12 94.39 103.34
N VAL A 870 -12.50 93.47 102.57
CA VAL A 870 -11.67 92.40 103.15
C VAL A 870 -10.48 93.00 103.91
N GLU A 871 -9.77 93.97 103.33
CA GLU A 871 -8.67 94.70 104.01
C GLU A 871 -9.17 95.38 105.30
N ALA A 872 -10.35 96.01 105.28
CA ALA A 872 -10.94 96.67 106.45
C ALA A 872 -11.42 95.69 107.54
N THR A 873 -11.88 94.49 107.17
CA THR A 873 -12.30 93.45 108.13
C THR A 873 -11.13 92.80 108.88
N GLN A 874 -9.94 92.77 108.27
CA GLN A 874 -8.70 92.24 108.86
C GLN A 874 -8.00 93.22 109.80
N PHE A 875 -8.51 94.45 109.92
CA PHE A 875 -7.92 95.47 110.78
C PHE A 875 -8.34 95.21 112.25
N SER A 876 -7.41 94.66 113.04
CA SER A 876 -7.53 94.54 114.50
C SER A 876 -7.02 95.83 115.14
N SER A 877 -7.91 96.58 115.81
CA SER A 877 -7.46 97.55 116.81
C SER A 877 -7.02 96.77 118.05
N ARG A 878 -5.77 97.01 118.47
CA ARG A 878 -5.37 96.86 119.87
C ARG A 878 -6.17 97.82 120.74
#